data_AF-C7ZFK3-F1
#
_entry.id   AF-C7ZFK3-F1
#
_cell.length_a   1.000
_cell.length_b   1.000
_cell.length_c   1.000
_cell.angle_alpha   90.00
_cell.angle_beta   90.00
_cell.angle_gamma   90.00
#
_symmetry.space_group_name_H-M   'P 1'
#
loop_
_entity.id
_entity.type
_entity.pdbx_description
1 polymer ?
#
loop_
_entity_poly.entity_id
_entity_poly.type
_entity_poly.pdbx_seq_one_letter_code
_entity_poly.pdbx_strand_id
1 'polypeptide(L)'
;MPRGQTLSGIQSATTISHVQEGLFALHAQEDEILFKLNAISDCHKDVDRELNVLDALRTTLNAQLIDSHKLQHAMLAGTAHKADRVSKRVQELETEREKVEDTLRMVEQVMELKACVAGVIGSMGAPQDWEAAAQYLVRASKIPEDVVLGDFAAAVVPTIEAPDPPWNTLEIARESLCALFLRQFVSAAEDENVDQLTRFFKLFPLIGRAEVGLDVYARYICRGVANAARETLKQAGTSSRDVFFYANCLTKLFEHIAQIVNSHSGLVRQHYGASQVVKVIEKLQAEADIQGGIILDAWADDRSVDRMISDIRSYPFVFLVQSILAWRQGQGVKVETEADQTSIDMRMMDELVSEMTAMLQQWSLYSRFIARQSQDADLPDDGSLAIPEFLASCNLSRKVSEKLNAPYGIMATFFVRRSVEQAFQTDLAPTGLSLTKPISGQPPFIIQAIDDVMYVVDLVLQKVITASNHAVAASAIPDIGRVLESDLIGIIHRRMRDEYHPGSNSQGNLTLEDKVVKFIVMINSLDISVEYLGRLLRARAGLESVEQDRGRESPSLKDSFPFNREAENVALALDRMNKAFSSKVIPLLDEGIQVLLDEVVRLGLRPVLATTFRDIHYDELSGDEGIDQFEDDGTNGPLPRALERFEEGWNRLMKPLSRIMTPRTYQALLALTAKLVARILEKRLWSLSGRVSAFGAVKMERDFTGMMDVVSKGNYSAREVFTRVQQICMAANMDDDEWAEVMDEEACDIDWVLTRDEMRKARQIVVV
;
A
#
# COMPACT_ATOMS: atom_id res chain seq x y z
N MET A 1 -50.89 -80.31 -49.39
CA MET A 1 -52.26 -79.99 -49.85
C MET A 1 -52.46 -80.63 -51.23
N PRO A 2 -53.68 -81.03 -51.62
CA PRO A 2 -54.34 -82.31 -51.36
C PRO A 2 -54.00 -83.41 -52.41
N ARG A 3 -53.26 -84.47 -52.02
CA ARG A 3 -53.05 -85.68 -52.85
C ARG A 3 -54.34 -86.43 -53.21
N GLY A 4 -55.44 -86.17 -52.50
CA GLY A 4 -56.71 -86.86 -52.67
C GLY A 4 -57.62 -86.29 -53.76
N GLN A 5 -57.37 -85.07 -54.27
CA GLN A 5 -58.23 -84.46 -55.29
C GLN A 5 -57.81 -84.78 -56.73
N THR A 6 -56.52 -85.03 -56.99
CA THR A 6 -56.02 -85.24 -58.36
C THR A 6 -56.27 -86.67 -58.86
N LEU A 7 -56.06 -87.69 -58.02
CA LEU A 7 -56.37 -89.09 -58.36
C LEU A 7 -57.88 -89.36 -58.46
N SER A 8 -58.70 -88.70 -57.62
CA SER A 8 -60.16 -88.82 -57.67
C SER A 8 -60.76 -88.16 -58.92
N GLY A 9 -60.20 -87.01 -59.35
CA GLY A 9 -60.59 -86.35 -60.59
C GLY A 9 -60.37 -87.20 -61.84
N ILE A 10 -59.31 -88.01 -61.89
CA ILE A 10 -59.03 -88.92 -63.02
C ILE A 10 -59.98 -90.12 -63.02
N GLN A 11 -60.34 -90.66 -61.85
CA GLN A 11 -61.25 -91.81 -61.75
C GLN A 11 -62.73 -91.46 -62.03
N SER A 12 -63.13 -90.20 -61.87
CA SER A 12 -64.49 -89.71 -62.22
C SER A 12 -64.58 -89.01 -63.59
N ALA A 13 -63.48 -88.96 -64.36
CA ALA A 13 -63.43 -88.26 -65.62
C ALA A 13 -64.00 -89.10 -66.77
N THR A 14 -65.20 -88.77 -67.23
CA THR A 14 -65.79 -89.35 -68.44
C THR A 14 -65.38 -88.62 -69.72
N THR A 15 -64.54 -87.57 -69.61
CA THR A 15 -64.19 -86.67 -70.72
C THR A 15 -62.67 -86.48 -70.84
N ILE A 16 -62.15 -86.54 -72.07
CA ILE A 16 -60.71 -86.57 -72.39
C ILE A 16 -59.93 -85.35 -71.85
N SER A 17 -60.58 -84.19 -71.73
CA SER A 17 -59.96 -82.96 -71.22
C SER A 17 -59.50 -83.06 -69.76
N HIS A 18 -60.28 -83.75 -68.90
CA HIS A 18 -59.94 -83.90 -67.48
C HIS A 18 -58.71 -84.80 -67.24
N VAL A 19 -58.46 -85.78 -68.11
CA VAL A 19 -57.28 -86.66 -68.00
C VAL A 19 -56.01 -85.91 -68.41
N GLN A 20 -56.09 -85.04 -69.43
CA GLN A 20 -54.94 -84.23 -69.87
C GLN A 20 -54.50 -83.21 -68.83
N GLU A 21 -55.44 -82.54 -68.15
CA GLU A 21 -55.11 -81.63 -67.04
C GLU A 21 -54.44 -82.38 -65.87
N GLY A 22 -54.91 -83.58 -65.54
CA GLY A 22 -54.29 -84.41 -64.50
C GLY A 22 -52.86 -84.85 -64.83
N LEU A 23 -52.59 -85.16 -66.10
CA LEU A 23 -51.25 -85.54 -66.56
C LEU A 23 -50.27 -84.35 -66.56
N PHE A 24 -50.72 -83.16 -67.00
CA PHE A 24 -49.90 -81.95 -66.92
C PHE A 24 -49.54 -81.60 -65.47
N ALA A 25 -50.48 -81.75 -64.53
CA ALA A 25 -50.21 -81.53 -63.11
C ALA A 25 -49.16 -82.50 -62.54
N LEU A 26 -49.15 -83.76 -62.99
CA LEU A 26 -48.13 -84.75 -62.58
C LEU A 26 -46.76 -84.46 -63.18
N HIS A 27 -46.68 -84.12 -64.47
CA HIS A 27 -45.41 -83.74 -65.10
C HIS A 27 -44.79 -82.50 -64.44
N ALA A 28 -45.60 -81.48 -64.13
CA ALA A 28 -45.13 -80.30 -63.41
C ALA A 28 -44.56 -80.66 -62.02
N GLN A 29 -45.13 -81.68 -61.36
CA GLN A 29 -44.65 -82.15 -60.07
C GLN A 29 -43.33 -82.94 -60.18
N GLU A 30 -43.18 -83.77 -61.23
CA GLU A 30 -41.91 -84.48 -61.49
C GLU A 30 -40.77 -83.51 -61.80
N ASP A 31 -41.02 -82.50 -62.64
CA ASP A 31 -40.02 -81.48 -63.00
C ASP A 31 -39.57 -80.68 -61.76
N GLU A 32 -40.50 -80.33 -60.86
CA GLU A 32 -40.18 -79.64 -59.61
C GLU A 32 -39.28 -80.50 -58.70
N ILE A 33 -39.54 -81.81 -58.63
CA ILE A 33 -38.73 -82.74 -57.83
C ILE A 33 -37.33 -82.91 -58.43
N LEU A 34 -37.23 -83.06 -59.76
CA LEU A 34 -35.94 -83.19 -60.44
C LEU A 34 -35.09 -81.93 -60.29
N PHE A 35 -35.69 -80.75 -60.34
CA PHE A 35 -34.97 -79.50 -60.09
C PHE A 35 -34.38 -79.45 -58.68
N LYS A 36 -35.16 -79.82 -57.65
CA LYS A 36 -34.68 -79.87 -56.26
C LYS A 36 -33.56 -80.88 -56.07
N LEU A 37 -33.63 -82.03 -56.73
CA LEU A 37 -32.64 -83.10 -56.58
C LEU A 37 -31.31 -82.73 -57.24
N ASN A 38 -31.35 -82.10 -58.42
CA ASN A 38 -30.15 -81.58 -59.08
C ASN A 38 -29.47 -80.47 -58.26
N ALA A 39 -30.25 -79.55 -57.67
CA ALA A 39 -29.70 -78.50 -56.81
C ALA A 39 -28.94 -79.07 -55.60
N ILE A 40 -29.45 -80.14 -54.99
CA ILE A 40 -28.78 -80.81 -53.87
C ILE A 40 -27.50 -81.52 -54.34
N SER A 41 -27.54 -82.19 -55.51
CA SER A 41 -26.36 -82.89 -56.04
C SER A 41 -25.21 -81.94 -56.37
N ASP A 42 -25.49 -80.74 -56.85
CA ASP A 42 -24.43 -79.78 -57.15
C ASP A 42 -23.83 -79.18 -55.87
N CYS A 43 -24.65 -78.96 -54.84
CA CYS A 43 -24.18 -78.52 -53.53
C CYS A 43 -23.22 -79.55 -52.88
N HIS A 44 -23.46 -80.84 -53.06
CA HIS A 44 -22.56 -81.89 -52.53
C HIS A 44 -21.16 -81.85 -53.17
N LYS A 45 -21.07 -81.58 -54.48
CA LYS A 45 -19.78 -81.52 -55.19
C LYS A 45 -18.91 -80.37 -54.72
N ASP A 46 -19.53 -79.24 -54.38
CA ASP A 46 -18.81 -78.08 -53.88
C ASP A 46 -18.27 -78.30 -52.46
N VAL A 47 -19.03 -78.97 -51.59
CA VAL A 47 -18.56 -79.36 -50.24
C VAL A 47 -17.36 -80.31 -50.31
N ASP A 48 -17.38 -81.29 -51.21
CA ASP A 48 -16.23 -82.22 -51.38
C ASP A 48 -14.95 -81.49 -51.83
N ARG A 49 -15.07 -80.43 -52.64
CA ARG A 49 -13.91 -79.61 -53.06
C ARG A 49 -13.32 -78.85 -51.87
N GLU A 50 -14.16 -78.22 -51.05
CA GLU A 50 -13.68 -77.48 -49.88
C GLU A 50 -13.00 -78.40 -48.86
N LEU A 51 -13.54 -79.60 -48.64
CA LEU A 51 -12.91 -80.58 -47.74
C LEU A 51 -11.52 -81.01 -48.21
N ASN A 52 -11.32 -81.20 -49.53
CA ASN A 52 -10.00 -81.57 -50.08
C ASN A 52 -8.97 -80.44 -49.93
N VAL A 53 -9.38 -79.18 -50.09
CA VAL A 53 -8.49 -78.03 -49.85
C VAL A 53 -8.10 -77.95 -48.38
N LEU A 54 -9.06 -78.21 -47.49
CA LEU A 54 -8.85 -78.19 -46.05
C LEU A 54 -7.88 -79.29 -45.59
N ASP A 55 -7.97 -80.49 -46.16
CA ASP A 55 -7.03 -81.58 -45.89
C ASP A 55 -5.61 -81.28 -46.40
N ALA A 56 -5.47 -80.67 -47.58
CA ALA A 56 -4.16 -80.23 -48.08
C ALA A 56 -3.53 -79.16 -47.17
N LEU A 57 -4.32 -78.18 -46.72
CA LEU A 57 -3.85 -77.18 -45.76
C LEU A 57 -3.45 -77.81 -44.43
N ARG A 58 -4.23 -78.77 -43.92
CA ARG A 58 -3.92 -79.48 -42.68
C ARG A 58 -2.55 -80.17 -42.73
N THR A 59 -2.24 -80.85 -43.85
CA THR A 59 -0.93 -81.52 -44.00
C THR A 59 0.22 -80.52 -44.04
N THR A 60 0.06 -79.39 -44.74
CA THR A 60 1.09 -78.36 -44.88
C THR A 60 1.33 -77.65 -43.54
N LEU A 61 0.26 -77.33 -42.81
CA LEU A 61 0.34 -76.71 -41.49
C LEU A 61 1.05 -77.62 -40.49
N ASN A 62 0.76 -78.93 -40.52
CA ASN A 62 1.41 -79.90 -39.64
C ASN A 62 2.92 -80.00 -39.91
N ALA A 63 3.35 -79.96 -41.18
CA ALA A 63 4.78 -79.97 -41.51
C ALA A 63 5.49 -78.71 -40.98
N GLN A 64 4.91 -77.53 -41.20
CA GLN A 64 5.46 -76.26 -40.70
C GLN A 64 5.47 -76.20 -39.17
N LEU A 65 4.45 -76.76 -38.50
CA LEU A 65 4.39 -76.87 -37.04
C LEU A 65 5.53 -77.74 -36.49
N ILE A 66 5.81 -78.88 -37.12
CA ILE A 66 6.90 -79.78 -36.72
C ILE A 66 8.26 -79.08 -36.88
N ASP A 67 8.48 -78.36 -37.98
CA ASP A 67 9.75 -77.67 -38.21
C ASP A 67 9.93 -76.47 -37.26
N SER A 68 8.86 -75.75 -36.93
CA SER A 68 8.87 -74.71 -35.89
C SER A 68 9.19 -75.29 -34.50
N HIS A 69 8.57 -76.41 -34.13
CA HIS A 69 8.89 -77.10 -32.87
C HIS A 69 10.33 -77.60 -32.83
N LYS A 70 10.89 -78.10 -33.94
CA LYS A 70 12.31 -78.48 -34.02
C LYS A 70 13.22 -77.26 -33.85
N LEU A 71 12.92 -76.14 -34.49
CA LEU A 71 13.70 -74.90 -34.32
C LEU A 71 13.66 -74.42 -32.85
N GLN A 72 12.47 -74.44 -32.24
CA GLN A 72 12.27 -74.02 -30.87
C GLN A 72 13.00 -74.92 -29.87
N HIS A 73 12.86 -76.25 -29.99
CA HIS A 73 13.45 -77.18 -29.02
C HIS A 73 14.93 -77.46 -29.27
N ALA A 74 15.36 -77.65 -30.52
CA ALA A 74 16.74 -78.06 -30.80
C ALA A 74 17.70 -76.88 -30.83
N MET A 75 17.30 -75.77 -31.46
CA MET A 75 18.19 -74.62 -31.66
C MET A 75 17.98 -73.55 -30.59
N LEU A 76 16.76 -73.05 -30.41
CA LEU A 76 16.51 -71.91 -29.52
C LEU A 76 16.60 -72.28 -28.03
N ALA A 77 16.02 -73.39 -27.60
CA ALA A 77 16.13 -73.81 -26.20
C ALA A 77 17.58 -74.19 -25.82
N GLY A 78 18.31 -74.83 -26.73
CA GLY A 78 19.71 -75.19 -26.53
C GLY A 78 20.65 -73.97 -26.46
N THR A 79 20.44 -72.96 -27.30
CA THR A 79 21.21 -71.71 -27.25
C THR A 79 20.79 -70.83 -26.07
N ALA A 80 19.50 -70.76 -25.74
CA ALA A 80 18.99 -70.04 -24.57
C ALA A 80 19.56 -70.62 -23.27
N HIS A 81 19.62 -71.95 -23.14
CA HIS A 81 20.18 -72.56 -21.94
C HIS A 81 21.70 -72.34 -21.82
N LYS A 82 22.43 -72.38 -22.94
CA LYS A 82 23.87 -72.03 -22.95
C LYS A 82 24.08 -70.55 -22.64
N ALA A 83 23.25 -69.66 -23.19
CA ALA A 83 23.28 -68.22 -22.90
C ALA A 83 22.98 -67.95 -21.43
N ASP A 84 21.94 -68.55 -20.85
CA ASP A 84 21.61 -68.43 -19.42
C ASP A 84 22.76 -68.91 -18.52
N ARG A 85 23.41 -70.03 -18.89
CA ARG A 85 24.58 -70.53 -18.14
C ARG A 85 25.79 -69.60 -18.25
N VAL A 86 26.03 -69.03 -19.42
CA VAL A 86 27.11 -68.05 -19.61
C VAL A 86 26.79 -66.76 -18.86
N SER A 87 25.58 -66.24 -18.96
CA SER A 87 25.13 -65.05 -18.21
C SER A 87 25.24 -65.24 -16.70
N LYS A 88 24.82 -66.39 -16.16
CA LYS A 88 25.00 -66.71 -14.73
C LYS A 88 26.47 -66.76 -14.34
N ARG A 89 27.32 -67.40 -15.15
CA ARG A 89 28.76 -67.47 -14.86
C ARG A 89 29.46 -66.12 -14.96
N VAL A 90 29.02 -65.27 -15.89
CA VAL A 90 29.49 -63.89 -16.03
C VAL A 90 29.02 -63.04 -14.85
N GLN A 91 27.76 -63.17 -14.41
CA GLN A 91 27.26 -62.50 -13.21
C GLN A 91 28.01 -62.94 -11.96
N GLU A 92 28.24 -64.25 -11.77
CA GLU A 92 29.07 -64.76 -10.68
C GLU A 92 30.47 -64.13 -10.72
N LEU A 93 31.12 -64.12 -11.88
CA LEU A 93 32.44 -63.52 -12.05
C LEU A 93 32.44 -62.00 -11.83
N GLU A 94 31.40 -61.29 -12.29
CA GLU A 94 31.25 -59.85 -12.08
C GLU A 94 31.07 -59.54 -10.59
N THR A 95 30.27 -60.31 -9.85
CA THR A 95 30.13 -60.15 -8.40
C THR A 95 31.42 -60.49 -7.64
N GLU A 96 32.18 -61.48 -8.10
CA GLU A 96 33.51 -61.78 -7.54
C GLU A 96 34.50 -60.64 -7.83
N ARG A 97 34.49 -60.10 -9.06
CA ARG A 97 35.33 -58.96 -9.43
C ARG A 97 34.97 -57.71 -8.64
N GLU A 98 33.67 -57.39 -8.51
CA GLU A 98 33.18 -56.25 -7.74
C GLU A 98 33.61 -56.36 -6.27
N LYS A 99 33.46 -57.53 -5.65
CA LYS A 99 33.96 -57.77 -4.29
C LYS A 99 35.47 -57.61 -4.18
N VAL A 100 36.23 -58.08 -5.17
CA VAL A 100 37.70 -57.91 -5.18
C VAL A 100 38.06 -56.43 -5.33
N GLU A 101 37.41 -55.69 -6.24
CA GLU A 101 37.60 -54.25 -6.43
C GLU A 101 37.25 -53.47 -5.15
N ASP A 102 36.17 -53.83 -4.45
CA ASP A 102 35.79 -53.22 -3.18
C ASP A 102 36.80 -53.53 -2.06
N THR A 103 37.31 -54.77 -1.97
CA THR A 103 38.36 -55.09 -1.00
C THR A 103 39.68 -54.37 -1.30
N LEU A 104 40.03 -54.21 -2.58
CA LEU A 104 41.20 -53.45 -2.99
C LEU A 104 41.04 -51.98 -2.59
N ARG A 105 39.88 -51.38 -2.87
CA ARG A 105 39.56 -50.00 -2.46
C ARG A 105 39.64 -49.83 -0.94
N MET A 106 39.14 -50.79 -0.16
CA MET A 106 39.25 -50.77 1.30
C MET A 106 40.72 -50.83 1.76
N VAL A 107 41.56 -51.67 1.15
CA VAL A 107 42.99 -51.75 1.49
C VAL A 107 43.74 -50.48 1.11
N GLU A 108 43.45 -49.89 -0.05
CA GLU A 108 44.01 -48.60 -0.47
C GLU A 108 43.64 -47.49 0.54
N GLN A 109 42.39 -47.43 0.97
CA GLN A 109 41.90 -46.50 1.99
C GLN A 109 42.59 -46.73 3.35
N VAL A 110 42.83 -47.98 3.76
CA VAL A 110 43.53 -48.29 5.02
C VAL A 110 45.03 -47.96 4.93
N MET A 111 45.65 -48.14 3.77
CA MET A 111 47.03 -47.69 3.51
C MET A 111 47.13 -46.16 3.58
N GLU A 112 46.17 -45.45 3.00
CA GLU A 112 46.08 -43.99 3.09
C GLU A 112 45.83 -43.54 4.53
N LEU A 113 44.95 -44.21 5.29
CA LEU A 113 44.71 -43.96 6.70
C LEU A 113 46.00 -44.12 7.52
N LYS A 114 46.77 -45.19 7.27
CA LYS A 114 48.05 -45.43 7.93
C LYS A 114 49.08 -44.33 7.62
N ALA A 115 49.17 -43.90 6.36
CA ALA A 115 50.02 -42.79 5.98
C ALA A 115 49.58 -41.47 6.63
N CYS A 116 48.27 -41.23 6.76
CA CYS A 116 47.73 -40.05 7.43
C CYS A 116 48.01 -40.05 8.94
N VAL A 117 47.80 -41.18 9.63
CA VAL A 117 48.09 -41.29 11.08
C VAL A 117 49.58 -41.10 11.36
N ALA A 118 50.46 -41.75 10.57
CA ALA A 118 51.90 -41.54 10.68
C ALA A 118 52.30 -40.10 10.37
N GLY A 119 51.68 -39.47 9.35
CA GLY A 119 51.90 -38.08 8.99
C GLY A 119 51.46 -37.10 10.09
N VAL A 120 50.32 -37.33 10.73
CA VAL A 120 49.82 -36.49 11.84
C VAL A 120 50.79 -36.52 13.02
N ILE A 121 51.22 -37.72 13.45
CA ILE A 121 52.14 -37.88 14.59
C ILE A 121 53.52 -37.28 14.24
N GLY A 122 54.02 -37.54 13.03
CA GLY A 122 55.28 -36.99 12.56
C GLY A 122 55.29 -35.46 12.50
N SER A 123 54.20 -34.84 12.03
CA SER A 123 54.06 -33.38 11.96
C SER A 123 53.82 -32.72 13.31
N MET A 124 53.16 -33.41 14.26
CA MET A 124 52.95 -32.94 15.64
C MET A 124 54.20 -33.06 16.53
N GLY A 125 55.16 -33.91 16.15
CA GLY A 125 56.40 -34.15 16.89
C GLY A 125 57.45 -33.03 16.73
N ALA A 126 58.64 -33.38 16.26
CA ALA A 126 59.79 -32.46 16.19
C ALA A 126 59.62 -31.21 15.30
N PRO A 127 58.95 -31.24 14.13
CA PRO A 127 58.87 -30.08 13.25
C PRO A 127 57.79 -29.05 13.66
N GLN A 128 56.81 -29.44 14.49
CA GLN A 128 55.67 -28.58 14.89
C GLN A 128 54.94 -27.92 13.70
N ASP A 129 54.88 -28.61 12.57
CA ASP A 129 54.23 -28.13 11.35
C ASP A 129 52.72 -28.41 11.40
N TRP A 130 52.00 -27.52 12.05
CA TRP A 130 50.56 -27.70 12.31
C TRP A 130 49.69 -27.71 11.04
N GLU A 131 50.14 -27.04 9.98
CA GLU A 131 49.45 -27.02 8.68
C GLU A 131 49.50 -28.39 7.99
N ALA A 132 50.66 -29.04 8.02
CA ALA A 132 50.82 -30.39 7.47
C ALA A 132 49.97 -31.39 8.25
N ALA A 133 49.97 -31.29 9.59
CA ALA A 133 49.11 -32.11 10.44
C ALA A 133 47.62 -31.91 10.12
N ALA A 134 47.16 -30.68 9.95
CA ALA A 134 45.77 -30.38 9.57
C ALA A 134 45.43 -30.93 8.16
N GLN A 135 46.34 -30.87 7.19
CA GLN A 135 46.13 -31.45 5.86
C GLN A 135 46.02 -32.98 5.90
N TYR A 136 46.82 -33.65 6.73
CA TYR A 136 46.69 -35.10 6.95
C TYR A 136 45.37 -35.46 7.63
N LEU A 137 44.88 -34.65 8.57
CA LEU A 137 43.55 -34.82 9.16
C LEU A 137 42.42 -34.63 8.13
N VAL A 138 42.55 -33.68 7.20
CA VAL A 138 41.58 -33.50 6.11
C VAL A 138 41.55 -34.72 5.20
N ARG A 139 42.72 -35.28 4.84
CA ARG A 139 42.78 -36.51 4.04
C ARG A 139 42.16 -37.68 4.79
N ALA A 140 42.46 -37.83 6.09
CA ALA A 140 41.84 -38.84 6.94
C ALA A 140 40.30 -38.68 7.02
N SER A 141 39.79 -37.45 7.06
CA SER A 141 38.34 -37.19 7.12
C SER A 141 37.57 -37.52 5.83
N LYS A 142 38.27 -37.70 4.70
CA LYS A 142 37.65 -38.12 3.43
C LYS A 142 37.47 -39.63 3.34
N ILE A 143 38.07 -40.39 4.24
CA ILE A 143 37.97 -41.84 4.31
C ILE A 143 36.64 -42.20 5.00
N PRO A 144 35.86 -43.17 4.49
CA PRO A 144 34.58 -43.55 5.08
C PRO A 144 34.71 -44.01 6.54
N GLU A 145 33.77 -43.61 7.40
CA GLU A 145 33.79 -43.94 8.83
C GLU A 145 33.76 -45.46 9.09
N ASP A 146 33.08 -46.23 8.23
CA ASP A 146 33.04 -47.70 8.27
C ASP A 146 34.42 -48.35 8.14
N VAL A 147 35.34 -47.68 7.42
CA VAL A 147 36.72 -48.16 7.20
C VAL A 147 37.64 -47.72 8.34
N VAL A 148 37.40 -46.53 8.91
CA VAL A 148 38.16 -46.02 10.06
C VAL A 148 37.86 -46.79 11.34
N LEU A 149 36.61 -47.22 11.52
CA LEU A 149 36.13 -48.00 12.67
C LEU A 149 36.23 -49.52 12.46
N GLY A 150 36.60 -49.97 11.26
CA GLY A 150 36.68 -51.39 10.93
C GLY A 150 37.79 -52.14 11.67
N ASP A 151 37.52 -53.40 12.04
CA ASP A 151 38.45 -54.29 12.76
C ASP A 151 39.81 -54.45 12.04
N PHE A 152 39.79 -54.40 10.70
CA PHE A 152 41.01 -54.49 9.88
C PHE A 152 41.91 -53.26 10.04
N ALA A 153 41.34 -52.05 10.12
CA ALA A 153 42.10 -50.83 10.37
C ALA A 153 42.66 -50.81 11.80
N ALA A 154 41.88 -51.30 12.77
CA ALA A 154 42.30 -51.43 14.17
C ALA A 154 43.48 -52.41 14.35
N ALA A 155 43.67 -53.37 13.45
CA ALA A 155 44.77 -54.33 13.52
C ALA A 155 46.03 -53.93 12.71
N VAL A 156 45.86 -53.26 11.56
CA VAL A 156 46.96 -53.01 10.59
C VAL A 156 47.61 -51.63 10.73
N VAL A 157 46.86 -50.65 11.25
CA VAL A 157 47.29 -49.26 11.37
C VAL A 157 48.11 -48.96 12.63
N PRO A 158 47.85 -49.55 13.82
CA PRO A 158 48.67 -49.31 14.99
C PRO A 158 50.15 -49.58 14.72
N THR A 159 50.99 -48.62 15.10
CA THR A 159 52.44 -48.66 14.87
C THR A 159 53.14 -48.52 16.22
N ILE A 160 54.44 -48.81 16.32
CA ILE A 160 55.19 -48.75 17.60
C ILE A 160 55.08 -47.37 18.27
N GLU A 161 54.84 -46.31 17.49
CA GLU A 161 54.68 -44.92 17.95
C GLU A 161 53.24 -44.55 18.33
N ALA A 162 52.23 -45.35 17.98
CA ALA A 162 50.81 -45.16 18.32
C ALA A 162 50.11 -46.52 18.56
N PRO A 163 49.96 -46.94 19.82
CA PRO A 163 49.37 -48.23 20.17
C PRO A 163 47.84 -48.25 20.10
N ASP A 164 47.21 -47.07 20.11
CA ASP A 164 45.76 -46.93 20.12
C ASP A 164 45.14 -47.11 18.73
N PRO A 165 43.85 -47.52 18.64
CA PRO A 165 43.17 -47.65 17.36
C PRO A 165 43.17 -46.31 16.60
N PRO A 166 43.14 -46.34 15.26
CA PRO A 166 43.34 -45.15 14.42
C PRO A 166 42.32 -44.05 14.71
N TRP A 167 41.05 -44.39 14.97
CA TRP A 167 40.02 -43.44 15.36
C TRP A 167 40.38 -42.65 16.63
N ASN A 168 40.84 -43.34 17.67
CA ASN A 168 41.16 -42.72 18.95
C ASN A 168 42.40 -41.82 18.83
N THR A 169 43.40 -42.27 18.08
CA THR A 169 44.62 -41.49 17.79
C THR A 169 44.30 -40.23 17.00
N LEU A 170 43.43 -40.30 16.00
CA LEU A 170 42.99 -39.14 15.22
C LEU A 170 42.18 -38.15 16.06
N GLU A 171 41.32 -38.64 16.97
CA GLU A 171 40.51 -37.77 17.82
C GLU A 171 41.37 -37.07 18.90
N ILE A 172 42.31 -37.78 19.52
CA ILE A 172 43.30 -37.19 20.44
C ILE A 172 44.16 -36.14 19.71
N ALA A 173 44.56 -36.41 18.47
CA ALA A 173 45.28 -35.44 17.65
C ALA A 173 44.41 -34.21 17.32
N ARG A 174 43.13 -34.39 17.00
CA ARG A 174 42.17 -33.30 16.77
C ARG A 174 41.98 -32.43 18.01
N GLU A 175 41.80 -33.04 19.18
CA GLU A 175 41.61 -32.33 20.46
C GLU A 175 42.87 -31.55 20.86
N SER A 176 44.04 -32.18 20.78
CA SER A 176 45.32 -31.54 21.11
C SER A 176 45.66 -30.39 20.16
N LEU A 177 45.46 -30.56 18.84
CA LEU A 177 45.61 -29.47 17.87
C LEU A 177 44.59 -28.36 18.10
N CYS A 178 43.33 -28.69 18.45
CA CYS A 178 42.32 -27.70 18.79
C CYS A 178 42.73 -26.88 20.02
N ALA A 179 43.22 -27.53 21.09
CA ALA A 179 43.69 -26.83 22.30
C ALA A 179 44.89 -25.92 22.01
N LEU A 180 45.84 -26.39 21.17
CA LEU A 180 46.99 -25.58 20.74
C LEU A 180 46.55 -24.38 19.89
N PHE A 181 45.65 -24.57 18.93
CA PHE A 181 45.12 -23.48 18.10
C PHE A 181 44.36 -22.47 18.93
N LEU A 182 43.57 -22.90 19.92
CA LEU A 182 42.91 -21.99 20.86
C LEU A 182 43.92 -21.15 21.63
N ARG A 183 44.99 -21.76 22.17
CA ARG A 183 46.01 -21.04 22.92
C ARG A 183 46.76 -20.02 22.06
N GLN A 184 47.18 -20.45 20.86
CA GLN A 184 47.89 -19.59 19.92
C GLN A 184 47.00 -18.47 19.37
N PHE A 185 45.71 -18.76 19.15
CA PHE A 185 44.74 -17.76 18.72
C PHE A 185 44.51 -16.70 19.79
N VAL A 186 44.38 -17.09 21.07
CA VAL A 186 44.23 -16.12 22.17
C VAL A 186 45.48 -15.26 22.33
N SER A 187 46.68 -15.86 22.23
CA SER A 187 47.94 -15.10 22.25
C SER A 187 48.03 -14.12 21.08
N ALA A 188 47.72 -14.57 19.86
CA ALA A 188 47.75 -13.70 18.67
C ALA A 188 46.68 -12.59 18.72
N ALA A 189 45.55 -12.84 19.39
CA ALA A 189 44.51 -11.85 19.64
C ALA A 189 44.93 -10.79 20.67
N GLU A 190 45.77 -11.15 21.66
CA GLU A 190 46.36 -10.20 22.61
C GLU A 190 47.48 -9.37 21.99
N ASP A 191 48.25 -9.96 21.07
CA ASP A 191 49.34 -9.29 20.34
C ASP A 191 48.85 -8.49 19.10
N GLU A 192 47.54 -8.44 18.85
CA GLU A 192 46.88 -7.80 17.69
C GLU A 192 47.46 -8.21 16.31
N ASN A 193 48.02 -9.42 16.19
CA ASN A 193 48.64 -9.91 14.96
C ASN A 193 47.60 -10.53 14.00
N VAL A 194 47.09 -9.70 13.08
CA VAL A 194 46.04 -10.06 12.11
C VAL A 194 46.45 -11.23 11.19
N ASP A 195 47.73 -11.35 10.83
CA ASP A 195 48.22 -12.39 9.92
C ASP A 195 48.20 -13.77 10.59
N GLN A 196 48.67 -13.85 11.84
CA GLN A 196 48.63 -15.09 12.61
C GLN A 196 47.20 -15.49 12.96
N LEU A 197 46.35 -14.51 13.29
CA LEU A 197 44.93 -14.74 13.58
C LEU A 197 44.20 -15.31 12.36
N THR A 198 44.45 -14.75 11.18
CA THR A 198 43.90 -15.24 9.91
C THR A 198 44.44 -16.63 9.56
N ARG A 199 45.72 -16.90 9.85
CA ARG A 199 46.34 -18.21 9.64
C ARG A 199 45.66 -19.29 10.48
N PHE A 200 45.56 -19.11 11.79
CA PHE A 200 44.90 -20.09 12.67
C PHE A 200 43.40 -20.20 12.40
N PHE A 201 42.74 -19.10 12.01
CA PHE A 201 41.33 -19.12 11.63
C PHE A 201 41.06 -20.03 10.41
N LYS A 202 41.99 -20.12 9.45
CA LYS A 202 41.88 -21.05 8.31
C LYS A 202 42.07 -22.52 8.68
N LEU A 203 42.68 -22.81 9.83
CA LEU A 203 43.03 -24.17 10.24
C LEU A 203 41.90 -24.89 11.00
N PHE A 204 41.03 -24.17 11.71
CA PHE A 204 39.90 -24.77 12.43
C PHE A 204 38.90 -25.57 11.56
N PRO A 205 38.53 -25.12 10.35
CA PRO A 205 37.67 -25.90 9.44
C PRO A 205 38.35 -27.19 9.00
N LEU A 206 39.66 -27.16 8.78
CA LEU A 206 40.44 -28.33 8.32
C LEU A 206 40.46 -29.45 9.37
N ILE A 207 40.33 -29.10 10.65
CA ILE A 207 40.27 -30.08 11.75
C ILE A 207 38.85 -30.65 11.95
N GLY A 208 37.82 -30.06 11.32
CA GLY A 208 36.43 -30.43 11.57
C GLY A 208 35.87 -29.84 12.88
N ARG A 209 36.52 -28.79 13.40
CA ARG A 209 36.09 -28.04 14.59
C ARG A 209 35.78 -26.58 14.24
N ALA A 210 35.03 -26.41 13.15
CA ALA A 210 34.70 -25.09 12.60
C ALA A 210 33.87 -24.24 13.60
N GLU A 211 32.96 -24.84 14.35
CA GLU A 211 32.12 -24.12 15.32
C GLU A 211 32.95 -23.50 16.46
N VAL A 212 33.93 -24.23 16.99
CA VAL A 212 34.81 -23.72 18.06
C VAL A 212 35.66 -22.55 17.54
N GLY A 213 36.20 -22.68 16.33
CA GLY A 213 36.97 -21.61 15.68
C GLY A 213 36.14 -20.34 15.45
N LEU A 214 34.91 -20.51 14.94
CA LEU A 214 33.96 -19.43 14.72
C LEU A 214 33.58 -18.73 16.03
N ASP A 215 33.42 -19.49 17.11
CA ASP A 215 33.04 -18.97 18.43
C ASP A 215 34.14 -18.14 19.09
N VAL A 216 35.40 -18.54 18.92
CA VAL A 216 36.55 -17.80 19.46
C VAL A 216 36.78 -16.54 18.62
N TYR A 217 36.65 -16.67 17.30
CA TYR A 217 36.75 -15.56 16.37
C TYR A 217 35.64 -14.52 16.58
N ALA A 218 34.39 -14.96 16.74
CA ALA A 218 33.27 -14.07 17.07
C ALA A 218 33.51 -13.34 18.40
N ARG A 219 34.03 -14.03 19.43
CA ARG A 219 34.38 -13.40 20.71
C ARG A 219 35.49 -12.35 20.57
N TYR A 220 36.50 -12.59 19.73
CA TYR A 220 37.55 -11.62 19.44
C TYR A 220 36.98 -10.36 18.79
N ILE A 221 36.16 -10.52 17.75
CA ILE A 221 35.52 -9.38 17.07
C ILE A 221 34.60 -8.63 18.03
N CYS A 222 33.77 -9.32 18.82
CA CYS A 222 32.91 -8.69 19.81
C CYS A 222 33.71 -7.88 20.84
N ARG A 223 34.87 -8.39 21.30
CA ARG A 223 35.78 -7.65 22.19
C ARG A 223 36.33 -6.39 21.51
N GLY A 224 36.68 -6.46 20.23
CA GLY A 224 37.11 -5.30 19.44
C GLY A 224 36.01 -4.23 19.35
N VAL A 225 34.78 -4.62 19.03
CA VAL A 225 33.61 -3.73 18.99
C VAL A 225 33.35 -3.10 20.37
N ALA A 226 33.38 -3.89 21.43
CA ALA A 226 33.18 -3.43 22.80
C ALA A 226 34.20 -2.37 23.22
N ASN A 227 35.48 -2.58 22.87
CA ASN A 227 36.53 -1.62 23.19
C ASN A 227 36.37 -0.32 22.42
N ALA A 228 36.14 -0.37 21.10
CA ALA A 228 35.92 0.81 20.27
C ALA A 228 34.70 1.63 20.72
N ALA A 229 33.60 0.96 21.07
CA ALA A 229 32.40 1.59 21.60
C ALA A 229 32.66 2.29 22.94
N ARG A 230 33.35 1.62 23.86
CA ARG A 230 33.71 2.17 25.17
C ARG A 230 34.67 3.34 25.08
N GLU A 231 35.63 3.32 24.15
CA GLU A 231 36.53 4.46 23.92
C GLU A 231 35.77 5.68 23.42
N THR A 232 34.86 5.48 22.47
CA THR A 232 33.99 6.53 21.96
C THR A 232 33.09 7.11 23.06
N LEU A 233 32.54 6.25 23.93
CA LEU A 233 31.74 6.68 25.07
C LEU A 233 32.56 7.37 26.17
N LYS A 234 33.83 6.98 26.39
CA LYS A 234 34.72 7.67 27.34
C LYS A 234 35.07 9.09 26.89
N GLN A 235 35.15 9.31 25.58
CA GLN A 235 35.33 10.65 24.99
C GLN A 235 34.09 11.55 25.20
N ALA A 236 32.95 10.99 25.63
CA ALA A 236 31.76 11.75 26.01
C ALA A 236 31.98 12.71 27.17
N GLY A 237 32.81 12.34 28.15
CA GLY A 237 33.03 13.15 29.35
C GLY A 237 33.53 14.57 29.08
N THR A 238 34.14 14.79 27.91
CA THR A 238 34.63 16.10 27.44
C THR A 238 33.72 16.78 26.41
N SER A 239 32.82 16.03 25.76
CA SER A 239 32.06 16.45 24.57
C SER A 239 30.52 16.34 24.73
N SER A 240 30.02 15.95 25.92
CA SER A 240 28.60 15.67 26.22
C SER A 240 27.63 16.84 25.99
N ARG A 241 28.16 18.04 25.75
CA ARG A 241 27.37 19.26 25.47
C ARG A 241 26.86 19.34 24.03
N ASP A 242 27.36 18.52 23.12
CA ASP A 242 26.85 18.50 21.76
C ASP A 242 25.49 17.77 21.71
N VAL A 243 24.51 18.43 21.08
CA VAL A 243 23.12 17.94 20.94
C VAL A 243 23.03 16.59 20.21
N PHE A 244 24.02 16.25 19.38
CA PHE A 244 24.04 15.00 18.60
C PHE A 244 25.11 14.01 19.06
N PHE A 245 25.66 14.17 20.27
CA PHE A 245 26.76 13.34 20.73
C PHE A 245 26.42 11.84 20.78
N TYR A 246 25.27 11.47 21.36
CA TYR A 246 24.88 10.07 21.49
C TYR A 246 24.46 9.47 20.15
N ALA A 247 23.83 10.27 19.28
CA ALA A 247 23.58 9.88 17.89
C ALA A 247 24.89 9.55 17.16
N ASN A 248 25.92 10.38 17.29
CA ASN A 248 27.24 10.11 16.70
C ASN A 248 27.92 8.87 17.28
N CYS A 249 27.73 8.58 18.57
CA CYS A 249 28.24 7.36 19.19
C CYS A 249 27.58 6.10 18.61
N LEU A 250 26.25 6.12 18.42
CA LEU A 250 25.52 5.04 17.76
C LEU A 250 25.96 4.89 16.29
N THR A 251 26.13 5.99 15.56
CA THR A 251 26.64 5.96 14.18
C THR A 251 28.01 5.27 14.12
N LYS A 252 28.96 5.68 14.96
CA LYS A 252 30.30 5.06 15.01
C LYS A 252 30.26 3.59 15.37
N LEU A 253 29.39 3.18 16.30
CA LEU A 253 29.18 1.77 16.65
C LEU A 253 28.71 0.97 15.44
N PHE A 254 27.67 1.44 14.75
CA PHE A 254 27.11 0.76 13.58
C PHE A 254 28.07 0.76 12.39
N GLU A 255 28.81 1.85 12.15
CA GLU A 255 29.86 1.93 11.12
C GLU A 255 30.97 0.91 11.39
N HIS A 256 31.43 0.81 12.64
CA HIS A 256 32.46 -0.16 13.01
C HIS A 256 31.98 -1.60 12.82
N ILE A 257 30.74 -1.91 13.21
CA ILE A 257 30.12 -3.22 12.96
C ILE A 257 30.01 -3.48 11.45
N ALA A 258 29.56 -2.50 10.66
CA ALA A 258 29.41 -2.65 9.21
C ALA A 258 30.76 -2.87 8.51
N GLN A 259 31.81 -2.15 8.94
CA GLN A 259 33.17 -2.33 8.43
C GLN A 259 33.71 -3.74 8.72
N ILE A 260 33.51 -4.24 9.94
CA ILE A 260 33.87 -5.60 10.35
C ILE A 260 33.12 -6.66 9.54
N VAL A 261 31.81 -6.49 9.37
CA VAL A 261 31.00 -7.44 8.59
C VAL A 261 31.48 -7.45 7.13
N ASN A 262 31.76 -6.29 6.53
CA ASN A 262 32.26 -6.22 5.15
C ASN A 262 33.66 -6.83 4.98
N SER A 263 34.59 -6.60 5.92
CA SER A 263 35.96 -7.14 5.82
C SER A 263 36.02 -8.64 6.08
N HIS A 264 35.24 -9.14 7.04
CA HIS A 264 35.33 -10.52 7.51
C HIS A 264 34.29 -11.47 6.87
N SER A 265 33.21 -10.96 6.27
CA SER A 265 32.23 -11.78 5.55
C SER A 265 32.86 -12.56 4.39
N GLY A 266 33.79 -11.96 3.64
CA GLY A 266 34.49 -12.63 2.54
C GLY A 266 35.34 -13.81 3.01
N LEU A 267 36.05 -13.65 4.12
CA LEU A 267 36.90 -14.69 4.71
C LEU A 267 36.07 -15.86 5.25
N VAL A 268 34.97 -15.57 5.95
CA VAL A 268 34.06 -16.57 6.52
C VAL A 268 33.33 -17.32 5.39
N ARG A 269 32.86 -16.62 4.36
CA ARG A 269 32.17 -17.24 3.22
C ARG A 269 33.08 -18.21 2.45
N GLN A 270 34.37 -17.90 2.31
CA GLN A 270 35.34 -18.74 1.61
C GLN A 270 35.73 -20.02 2.39
N HIS A 271 35.89 -19.93 3.71
CA HIS A 271 36.45 -21.02 4.51
C HIS A 271 35.45 -21.80 5.38
N TYR A 272 34.31 -21.18 5.72
CA TYR A 272 33.30 -21.75 6.63
C TYR A 272 31.91 -21.90 5.99
N GLY A 273 31.67 -21.26 4.84
CA GLY A 273 30.39 -21.30 4.11
C GLY A 273 29.45 -20.14 4.45
N ALA A 274 28.45 -19.93 3.60
CA ALA A 274 27.54 -18.77 3.69
C ALA A 274 26.66 -18.77 4.95
N SER A 275 26.17 -19.94 5.38
CA SER A 275 25.29 -20.08 6.56
C SER A 275 25.99 -19.71 7.88
N GLN A 276 27.32 -19.82 7.94
CA GLN A 276 28.10 -19.47 9.13
C GLN A 276 28.29 -17.95 9.26
N VAL A 277 28.14 -17.18 8.18
CA VAL A 277 28.18 -15.71 8.21
C VAL A 277 27.02 -15.17 9.04
N VAL A 278 25.83 -15.76 8.90
CA VAL A 278 24.63 -15.36 9.66
C VAL A 278 24.84 -15.58 11.17
N LYS A 279 25.45 -16.70 11.57
CA LYS A 279 25.78 -16.96 13.00
C LYS A 279 26.77 -15.96 13.58
N VAL A 280 27.75 -15.51 12.79
CA VAL A 280 28.69 -14.45 13.23
C VAL A 280 27.97 -13.12 13.37
N ILE A 281 27.07 -12.79 12.44
CA ILE A 281 26.22 -11.59 12.51
C ILE A 281 25.33 -11.62 13.75
N GLU A 282 24.73 -12.77 14.09
CA GLU A 282 23.91 -12.93 15.30
C GLU A 282 24.73 -12.65 16.58
N LYS A 283 25.96 -13.16 16.65
CA LYS A 283 26.86 -12.89 17.78
C LYS A 283 27.30 -11.43 17.85
N LEU A 284 27.56 -10.80 16.70
CA LEU A 284 27.86 -9.38 16.64
C LEU A 284 26.66 -8.51 17.03
N GLN A 285 25.45 -8.93 16.67
CA GLN A 285 24.22 -8.28 17.10
C GLN A 285 24.05 -8.36 18.62
N ALA A 286 24.39 -9.49 19.25
CA ALA A 286 24.35 -9.60 20.71
C ALA A 286 25.31 -8.62 21.41
N GLU A 287 26.49 -8.35 20.82
CA GLU A 287 27.38 -7.31 21.33
C GLU A 287 26.86 -5.90 21.04
N ALA A 288 26.26 -5.67 19.87
CA ALA A 288 25.58 -4.43 19.54
C ALA A 288 24.42 -4.15 20.52
N ASP A 289 23.71 -5.18 20.96
CA ASP A 289 22.64 -5.09 21.97
C ASP A 289 23.17 -4.59 23.32
N ILE A 290 24.35 -5.05 23.74
CA ILE A 290 24.98 -4.63 24.98
C ILE A 290 25.47 -3.19 24.85
N GLN A 291 26.32 -2.89 23.85
CA GLN A 291 26.93 -1.56 23.72
C GLN A 291 25.90 -0.48 23.32
N GLY A 292 25.03 -0.77 22.35
CA GLY A 292 23.94 0.12 21.95
C GLY A 292 22.94 0.33 23.09
N GLY A 293 22.68 -0.72 23.88
CA GLY A 293 21.87 -0.63 25.09
C GLY A 293 22.47 0.31 26.13
N ILE A 294 23.78 0.26 26.38
CA ILE A 294 24.48 1.16 27.31
C ILE A 294 24.40 2.61 26.81
N ILE A 295 24.59 2.83 25.50
CA ILE A 295 24.53 4.19 24.91
C ILE A 295 23.12 4.78 25.06
N LEU A 296 22.07 4.00 24.79
CA LEU A 296 20.69 4.45 24.94
C LEU A 296 20.29 4.69 26.39
N ASP A 297 20.72 3.84 27.32
CA ASP A 297 20.45 4.02 28.75
C ASP A 297 21.16 5.31 29.25
N ALA A 298 22.43 5.50 28.89
CA ALA A 298 23.19 6.70 29.24
C ALA A 298 22.57 7.98 28.66
N TRP A 299 22.10 7.94 27.41
CA TRP A 299 21.40 9.06 26.77
C TRP A 299 20.07 9.37 27.48
N ALA A 300 19.27 8.35 27.79
CA ALA A 300 17.97 8.54 28.45
C ALA A 300 18.13 9.17 29.84
N ASP A 301 19.18 8.77 30.57
CA ASP A 301 19.52 9.31 31.89
C ASP A 301 20.06 10.74 31.80
N ASP A 302 21.00 11.03 30.88
CA ASP A 302 21.63 12.36 30.72
C ASP A 302 20.63 13.41 30.22
N ARG A 303 19.76 13.05 29.28
CA ARG A 303 18.70 13.93 28.76
C ARG A 303 17.44 13.94 29.63
N SER A 304 17.37 13.09 30.66
CA SER A 304 16.23 12.98 31.58
C SER A 304 14.87 12.82 30.88
N VAL A 305 14.84 12.01 29.82
CA VAL A 305 13.68 11.82 28.94
C VAL A 305 12.42 11.42 29.73
N ASP A 306 12.58 10.55 30.73
CA ASP A 306 11.47 10.09 31.57
C ASP A 306 10.84 11.22 32.42
N ARG A 307 11.64 12.20 32.87
CA ARG A 307 11.12 13.39 33.56
C ARG A 307 10.34 14.27 32.60
N MET A 308 10.90 14.52 31.42
CA MET A 308 10.22 15.31 30.39
C MET A 308 8.89 14.69 29.96
N ILE A 309 8.80 13.37 29.83
CA ILE A 309 7.52 12.68 29.55
C ILE A 309 6.53 12.87 30.70
N SER A 310 6.98 12.80 31.96
CA SER A 310 6.14 13.06 33.13
C SER A 310 5.62 14.50 33.12
N ASP A 311 6.45 15.47 32.76
CA ASP A 311 6.09 16.88 32.65
C ASP A 311 5.07 17.09 31.52
N ILE A 312 5.29 16.45 30.36
CA ILE A 312 4.35 16.44 29.23
C ILE A 312 2.98 15.88 29.62
N ARG A 313 2.95 14.76 30.36
CA ARG A 313 1.70 14.12 30.80
C ARG A 313 0.96 14.92 31.86
N SER A 314 1.69 15.63 32.71
CA SER A 314 1.11 16.49 33.75
C SER A 314 0.72 17.87 33.21
N TYR A 315 1.07 18.21 31.96
CA TYR A 315 0.74 19.49 31.37
C TYR A 315 -0.79 19.66 31.22
N PRO A 316 -1.39 20.63 31.92
CA PRO A 316 -2.84 20.72 32.02
C PRO A 316 -3.54 21.33 30.79
N PHE A 317 -2.78 21.84 29.81
CA PHE A 317 -3.29 22.52 28.61
C PHE A 317 -4.40 23.54 28.95
N VAL A 318 -4.12 24.44 29.92
CA VAL A 318 -5.14 25.31 30.52
C VAL A 318 -5.85 26.14 29.45
N PHE A 319 -5.17 26.65 28.43
CA PHE A 319 -5.83 27.45 27.39
C PHE A 319 -6.76 26.60 26.49
N LEU A 320 -6.34 25.39 26.12
CA LEU A 320 -7.21 24.46 25.37
C LEU A 320 -8.41 24.03 26.23
N VAL A 321 -8.19 23.68 27.49
CA VAL A 321 -9.26 23.28 28.42
C VAL A 321 -10.17 24.46 28.78
N GLN A 322 -9.64 25.67 28.92
CA GLN A 322 -10.43 26.88 29.20
C GLN A 322 -11.24 27.29 27.96
N SER A 323 -10.68 27.18 26.75
CA SER A 323 -11.46 27.32 25.51
C SER A 323 -12.47 26.18 25.29
N ILE A 324 -12.40 25.09 26.07
CA ILE A 324 -13.43 24.03 26.14
C ILE A 324 -14.46 24.29 27.26
N LEU A 325 -14.06 24.81 28.43
CA LEU A 325 -14.87 24.85 29.66
C LEU A 325 -15.40 26.23 30.09
N ALA A 326 -14.73 27.33 29.75
CA ALA A 326 -14.95 28.65 30.36
C ALA A 326 -16.30 29.33 30.05
N TRP A 327 -17.20 28.68 29.33
CA TRP A 327 -18.53 29.23 29.05
C TRP A 327 -19.69 28.51 29.74
N ARG A 328 -19.44 27.42 30.50
CA ARG A 328 -20.52 26.80 31.31
C ARG A 328 -20.93 27.62 32.53
N GLN A 329 -20.15 28.62 32.95
CA GLN A 329 -20.56 29.61 33.95
C GLN A 329 -20.14 31.02 33.55
N GLY A 330 -21.12 31.92 33.42
CA GLY A 330 -20.97 33.32 33.04
C GLY A 330 -20.34 34.21 34.12
N GLN A 331 -19.20 33.80 34.69
CA GLN A 331 -18.33 34.68 35.46
C GLN A 331 -16.90 34.49 34.97
N GLY A 332 -16.37 35.54 34.34
CA GLY A 332 -14.94 35.68 34.10
C GLY A 332 -14.20 35.76 35.43
N VAL A 333 -13.89 34.61 36.01
CA VAL A 333 -12.80 34.50 36.97
C VAL A 333 -11.55 34.59 36.12
N LYS A 334 -10.94 35.78 36.08
CA LYS A 334 -9.49 35.88 35.85
C LYS A 334 -8.85 35.11 37.00
N VAL A 335 -8.64 33.81 36.82
CA VAL A 335 -7.67 33.09 37.61
C VAL A 335 -6.35 33.66 37.10
N GLU A 336 -5.74 34.55 37.89
CA GLU A 336 -4.30 34.76 37.82
C GLU A 336 -3.68 33.42 38.19
N THR A 337 -3.59 32.51 37.23
CA THR A 337 -2.82 31.29 37.40
C THR A 337 -1.38 31.71 37.29
N GLU A 338 -0.57 31.30 38.26
CA GLU A 338 0.89 31.24 38.24
C GLU A 338 1.39 30.30 37.10
N ALA A 339 0.86 30.48 35.89
CA ALA A 339 1.04 29.63 34.70
C ALA A 339 2.44 29.76 34.08
N ASP A 340 3.27 30.66 34.61
CA ASP A 340 4.65 30.85 34.16
C ASP A 340 5.62 29.77 34.71
N GLN A 341 5.20 28.93 35.67
CA GLN A 341 6.11 27.97 36.33
C GLN A 341 6.21 26.58 35.69
N THR A 342 5.36 26.25 34.70
CA THR A 342 5.48 24.99 33.91
C THR A 342 5.71 25.29 32.44
N SER A 343 6.67 26.16 32.15
CA SER A 343 7.15 26.41 30.79
C SER A 343 8.08 25.27 30.36
N ILE A 344 7.54 24.24 29.70
CA ILE A 344 8.39 23.29 28.97
C ILE A 344 9.02 24.05 27.79
N ASP A 345 10.35 24.10 27.74
CA ASP A 345 11.06 24.77 26.65
C ASP A 345 10.89 23.99 25.34
N MET A 346 10.14 24.57 24.41
CA MET A 346 9.84 23.97 23.11
C MET A 346 11.08 23.77 22.25
N ARG A 347 12.14 24.56 22.47
CA ARG A 347 13.42 24.40 21.75
C ARG A 347 14.15 23.14 22.21
N MET A 348 14.22 22.92 23.52
CA MET A 348 14.83 21.72 24.09
C MET A 348 14.10 20.46 23.63
N MET A 349 12.76 20.48 23.57
CA MET A 349 12.00 19.36 22.99
C MET A 349 12.30 19.15 21.51
N ASP A 350 12.41 20.22 20.72
CA ASP A 350 12.73 20.11 19.29
C ASP A 350 14.14 19.55 19.07
N GLU A 351 15.12 19.95 19.87
CA GLU A 351 16.48 19.41 19.89
C GLU A 351 16.48 17.92 20.23
N LEU A 352 15.74 17.50 21.26
CA LEU A 352 15.63 16.09 21.65
C LEU A 352 14.93 15.25 20.58
N VAL A 353 13.83 15.73 20.01
CA VAL A 353 13.14 15.05 18.89
C VAL A 353 14.06 14.94 17.68
N SER A 354 14.93 15.93 17.45
CA SER A 354 15.93 15.89 16.38
C SER A 354 17.04 14.87 16.66
N GLU A 355 17.55 14.79 17.90
CA GLU A 355 18.52 13.76 18.31
C GLU A 355 17.92 12.35 18.20
N MET A 356 16.66 12.16 18.65
CA MET A 356 15.93 10.89 18.48
C MET A 356 15.72 10.53 17.02
N THR A 357 15.38 11.51 16.18
CA THR A 357 15.23 11.31 14.72
C THR A 357 16.54 10.79 14.12
N ALA A 358 17.68 11.40 14.49
CA ALA A 358 18.99 10.96 14.02
C ALA A 358 19.33 9.53 14.49
N MET A 359 19.09 9.20 15.76
CA MET A 359 19.32 7.85 16.28
C MET A 359 18.45 6.79 15.58
N LEU A 360 17.17 7.10 15.34
CA LEU A 360 16.24 6.22 14.64
C LEU A 360 16.63 6.02 13.17
N GLN A 361 17.09 7.09 12.51
CA GLN A 361 17.60 7.02 11.15
C GLN A 361 18.84 6.12 11.05
N GLN A 362 19.76 6.21 12.02
CA GLN A 362 20.93 5.35 12.02
C GLN A 362 20.57 3.88 12.31
N TRP A 363 19.58 3.64 13.18
CA TRP A 363 19.05 2.31 13.43
C TRP A 363 18.39 1.68 12.19
N SER A 364 17.61 2.45 11.42
CA SER A 364 16.97 1.96 10.19
C SER A 364 18.02 1.62 9.12
N LEU A 365 19.06 2.45 8.96
CA LEU A 365 20.18 2.21 8.05
C LEU A 365 20.96 0.94 8.44
N TYR A 366 21.25 0.77 9.72
CA TYR A 366 21.90 -0.43 10.25
C TYR A 366 21.05 -1.68 10.00
N SER A 367 19.75 -1.62 10.33
CA SER A 367 18.82 -2.72 10.10
C SER A 367 18.77 -3.10 8.62
N ARG A 368 18.79 -2.11 7.71
CA ARG A 368 18.81 -2.32 6.26
C ARG A 368 20.10 -3.00 5.82
N PHE A 369 21.23 -2.56 6.36
CA PHE A 369 22.53 -3.14 6.06
C PHE A 369 22.59 -4.61 6.48
N ILE A 370 22.18 -4.94 7.70
CA ILE A 370 22.20 -6.32 8.19
C ILE A 370 21.21 -7.20 7.45
N ALA A 371 20.00 -6.70 7.17
CA ALA A 371 19.01 -7.44 6.37
C ALA A 371 19.56 -7.82 4.99
N ARG A 372 20.27 -6.89 4.30
CA ARG A 372 20.96 -7.17 3.03
C ARG A 372 22.06 -8.23 3.16
N GLN A 373 22.84 -8.20 4.24
CA GLN A 373 23.92 -9.17 4.46
C GLN A 373 23.41 -10.57 4.84
N SER A 374 22.19 -10.65 5.40
CA SER A 374 21.54 -11.90 5.78
C SER A 374 20.72 -12.56 4.66
N GLN A 375 20.43 -11.85 3.57
CA GLN A 375 19.80 -12.45 2.40
C GLN A 375 20.82 -13.34 1.66
N ASP A 376 20.43 -14.58 1.37
CA ASP A 376 21.23 -15.47 0.53
C ASP A 376 21.37 -14.85 -0.87
N ALA A 377 22.60 -14.83 -1.38
CA ALA A 377 22.96 -14.21 -2.66
C ALA A 377 22.29 -14.85 -3.90
N ASP A 378 21.54 -15.94 -3.72
CA ASP A 378 20.90 -16.73 -4.79
C ASP A 378 19.42 -16.38 -5.03
N LEU A 379 18.83 -15.45 -4.27
CA LEU A 379 17.47 -14.95 -4.51
C LEU A 379 17.51 -13.70 -5.39
N PRO A 380 16.70 -13.61 -6.47
CA PRO A 380 16.66 -12.43 -7.33
C PRO A 380 16.22 -11.18 -6.55
N ASP A 381 16.86 -10.06 -6.89
CA ASP A 381 16.85 -8.71 -6.27
C ASP A 381 15.46 -8.01 -6.20
N ASP A 382 14.38 -8.76 -6.38
CA ASP A 382 12.97 -8.30 -6.45
C ASP A 382 12.16 -8.70 -5.20
N GLY A 383 12.79 -9.40 -4.25
CA GLY A 383 12.18 -9.75 -2.96
C GLY A 383 12.24 -8.59 -1.97
N SER A 384 11.09 -8.10 -1.51
CA SER A 384 10.99 -7.12 -0.44
C SER A 384 11.91 -7.48 0.73
N LEU A 385 12.78 -6.56 1.14
CA LEU A 385 13.66 -6.77 2.29
C LEU A 385 12.79 -7.11 3.52
N ALA A 386 12.97 -8.32 4.04
CA ALA A 386 12.37 -8.77 5.28
C ALA A 386 13.38 -8.57 6.41
N ILE A 387 12.91 -8.08 7.54
CA ILE A 387 13.74 -7.97 8.75
C ILE A 387 13.97 -9.40 9.27
N PRO A 388 15.22 -9.83 9.44
CA PRO A 388 15.53 -11.15 10.02
C PRO A 388 14.93 -11.31 11.42
N GLU A 389 14.48 -12.52 11.77
CA GLU A 389 13.81 -12.80 13.04
C GLU A 389 14.69 -12.44 14.25
N PHE A 390 16.01 -12.68 14.16
CA PHE A 390 16.96 -12.31 15.21
C PHE A 390 17.11 -10.80 15.43
N LEU A 391 16.90 -9.97 14.39
CA LEU A 391 16.88 -8.52 14.53
C LEU A 391 15.54 -8.02 15.08
N ALA A 392 14.44 -8.68 14.75
CA ALA A 392 13.13 -8.34 15.30
C ALA A 392 13.01 -8.68 16.79
N SER A 393 13.69 -9.74 17.25
CA SER A 393 13.68 -10.17 18.66
C SER A 393 14.85 -9.61 19.49
N CYS A 394 15.75 -8.82 18.91
CA CYS A 394 16.95 -8.37 19.62
C CYS A 394 16.63 -7.42 20.77
N ASN A 395 17.48 -7.41 21.81
CA ASN A 395 17.27 -6.54 22.97
C ASN A 395 17.38 -5.06 22.59
N LEU A 396 18.21 -4.74 21.60
CA LEU A 396 18.34 -3.36 21.11
C LEU A 396 17.06 -2.88 20.44
N SER A 397 16.41 -3.70 19.61
CA SER A 397 15.13 -3.34 18.97
C SER A 397 14.04 -3.04 20.00
N ARG A 398 13.98 -3.84 21.08
CA ARG A 398 13.09 -3.60 22.21
C ARG A 398 13.44 -2.29 22.92
N LYS A 399 14.71 -2.04 23.22
CA LYS A 399 15.17 -0.78 23.83
C LYS A 399 14.90 0.44 22.96
N VAL A 400 15.14 0.35 21.65
CA VAL A 400 14.79 1.40 20.67
C VAL A 400 13.29 1.65 20.69
N SER A 401 12.47 0.59 20.77
CA SER A 401 11.01 0.75 20.83
C SER A 401 10.54 1.41 22.13
N GLU A 402 11.11 1.01 23.28
CA GLU A 402 10.73 1.53 24.60
C GLU A 402 11.27 2.93 24.87
N LYS A 403 12.55 3.21 24.53
CA LYS A 403 13.26 4.45 24.87
C LYS A 403 13.27 5.50 23.76
N LEU A 404 13.05 5.12 22.49
CA LEU A 404 12.98 6.07 21.38
C LEU A 404 11.56 6.15 20.80
N ASN A 405 10.97 5.05 20.32
CA ASN A 405 9.70 5.11 19.58
C ASN A 405 8.54 5.64 20.45
N ALA A 406 8.35 5.11 21.65
CA ALA A 406 7.22 5.51 22.51
C ALA A 406 7.35 6.97 23.00
N PRO A 407 8.52 7.42 23.51
CA PRO A 407 8.76 8.83 23.84
C PRO A 407 8.58 9.77 22.65
N TYR A 408 9.09 9.39 21.48
CA TYR A 408 9.02 10.20 20.27
C TYR A 408 7.58 10.50 19.89
N GLY A 409 6.70 9.48 19.85
CA GLY A 409 5.30 9.67 19.51
C GLY A 409 4.58 10.62 20.47
N ILE A 410 4.84 10.48 21.77
CA ILE A 410 4.28 11.35 22.82
C ILE A 410 4.80 12.79 22.66
N MET A 411 6.11 12.96 22.49
CA MET A 411 6.75 14.27 22.36
C MET A 411 6.32 14.98 21.07
N ALA A 412 6.28 14.30 19.93
CA ALA A 412 5.82 14.86 18.66
C ALA A 412 4.35 15.32 18.74
N THR A 413 3.49 14.50 19.33
CA THR A 413 2.07 14.85 19.52
C THR A 413 1.92 16.04 20.46
N PHE A 414 2.66 16.06 21.58
CA PHE A 414 2.67 17.18 22.52
C PHE A 414 3.20 18.46 21.87
N PHE A 415 4.27 18.37 21.09
CA PHE A 415 4.88 19.51 20.40
C PHE A 415 3.90 20.18 19.44
N VAL A 416 3.19 19.39 18.60
CA VAL A 416 2.14 19.93 17.72
C VAL A 416 0.97 20.50 18.54
N ARG A 417 0.56 19.82 19.61
CA ARG A 417 -0.54 20.30 20.43
C ARG A 417 -0.22 21.63 21.13
N ARG A 418 0.99 21.75 21.66
CA ARG A 418 1.49 22.96 22.30
C ARG A 418 1.73 24.09 21.29
N SER A 419 2.18 23.77 20.08
CA SER A 419 2.33 24.79 19.03
C SER A 419 0.99 25.34 18.58
N VAL A 420 -0.05 24.50 18.49
CA VAL A 420 -1.44 24.96 18.25
C VAL A 420 -1.89 25.91 19.37
N GLU A 421 -1.67 25.54 20.64
CA GLU A 421 -2.01 26.40 21.78
C GLU A 421 -1.28 27.76 21.71
N GLN A 422 0.03 27.75 21.46
CA GLN A 422 0.84 28.97 21.36
C GLN A 422 0.45 29.85 20.16
N ALA A 423 0.18 29.24 19.01
CA ALA A 423 -0.26 29.94 17.81
C ALA A 423 -1.58 30.67 18.06
N PHE A 424 -2.52 30.04 18.76
CA PHE A 424 -3.80 30.68 19.12
C PHE A 424 -3.70 31.70 20.25
N GLN A 425 -2.71 31.60 21.14
CA GLN A 425 -2.43 32.63 22.16
C GLN A 425 -1.80 33.90 21.55
N THR A 426 -0.98 33.71 20.51
CA THR A 426 -0.28 34.79 19.80
C THR A 426 -1.08 35.29 18.58
N ASP A 427 -2.31 34.80 18.43
CA ASP A 427 -3.13 35.03 17.24
C ASP A 427 -3.48 36.51 17.06
N LEU A 428 -3.06 37.06 15.91
CA LEU A 428 -3.42 38.38 15.43
C LEU A 428 -4.32 38.22 14.20
N ALA A 429 -5.62 38.53 14.36
CA ALA A 429 -6.52 38.63 13.23
C ALA A 429 -6.07 39.77 12.29
N PRO A 430 -6.17 39.60 10.96
CA PRO A 430 -5.79 40.63 10.01
C PRO A 430 -6.54 41.94 10.28
N THR A 431 -5.78 43.02 10.49
CA THR A 431 -6.32 44.35 10.80
C THR A 431 -6.58 45.16 9.53
N GLY A 432 -7.58 46.06 9.56
CA GLY A 432 -7.92 46.92 8.41
C GLY A 432 -8.91 46.33 7.42
N LEU A 433 -9.49 45.15 7.70
CA LEU A 433 -10.61 44.61 6.94
C LEU A 433 -11.91 45.34 7.32
N SER A 434 -12.62 45.82 6.31
CA SER A 434 -13.92 46.48 6.47
C SER A 434 -14.79 46.17 5.25
N LEU A 435 -16.10 46.04 5.48
CA LEU A 435 -17.07 45.85 4.40
C LEU A 435 -17.34 47.15 3.62
N THR A 436 -17.00 48.31 4.19
CA THR A 436 -17.35 49.64 3.65
C THR A 436 -16.14 50.43 3.13
N LYS A 437 -14.93 50.16 3.61
CA LYS A 437 -13.69 50.85 3.21
C LYS A 437 -12.84 50.00 2.25
N PRO A 438 -12.01 50.61 1.37
CA PRO A 438 -11.05 49.87 0.56
C PRO A 438 -10.07 49.10 1.46
N ILE A 439 -9.85 47.82 1.14
CA ILE A 439 -9.04 46.90 1.92
C ILE A 439 -7.56 47.16 1.64
N SER A 440 -6.76 47.27 2.69
CA SER A 440 -5.30 47.33 2.61
C SER A 440 -4.73 45.94 2.86
N GLY A 441 -4.64 45.10 1.83
CA GLY A 441 -4.03 43.77 1.92
C GLY A 441 -4.30 42.90 0.70
N GLN A 442 -3.45 41.90 0.46
CA GLN A 442 -3.63 40.90 -0.59
C GLN A 442 -4.34 39.66 -0.02
N PRO A 443 -5.37 39.11 -0.70
CA PRO A 443 -6.00 37.85 -0.31
C PRO A 443 -5.03 36.67 -0.52
N PRO A 444 -5.19 35.53 0.21
CA PRO A 444 -6.30 35.20 1.12
C PRO A 444 -6.13 35.80 2.53
N PHE A 445 -7.24 36.27 3.11
CA PHE A 445 -7.26 36.77 4.50
C PHE A 445 -7.54 35.63 5.46
N ILE A 446 -6.47 35.14 6.09
CA ILE A 446 -6.49 34.04 7.07
C ILE A 446 -5.93 34.49 8.42
N ILE A 447 -6.11 33.63 9.42
CA ILE A 447 -5.54 33.77 10.75
C ILE A 447 -4.06 33.38 10.69
N GLN A 448 -3.16 34.19 11.26
CA GLN A 448 -1.72 33.88 11.28
C GLN A 448 -1.42 32.53 11.94
N ALA A 449 -2.22 32.14 12.94
CA ALA A 449 -2.08 30.86 13.64
C ALA A 449 -2.09 29.64 12.70
N ILE A 450 -2.73 29.72 11.53
CA ILE A 450 -2.77 28.60 10.57
C ILE A 450 -1.42 28.41 9.91
N ASP A 451 -0.77 29.49 9.49
CA ASP A 451 0.54 29.40 8.84
C ASP A 451 1.57 28.80 9.82
N ASP A 452 1.55 29.26 11.07
CA ASP A 452 2.42 28.76 12.13
C ASP A 452 2.15 27.27 12.44
N VAL A 453 0.88 26.86 12.57
CA VAL A 453 0.51 25.46 12.83
C VAL A 453 0.88 24.56 11.64
N MET A 454 0.58 24.97 10.41
CA MET A 454 0.87 24.17 9.23
C MET A 454 2.38 24.03 8.99
N TYR A 455 3.15 25.08 9.27
CA TYR A 455 4.62 25.02 9.25
C TYR A 455 5.16 24.02 10.28
N VAL A 456 4.65 24.06 11.51
CA VAL A 456 5.07 23.11 12.55
C VAL A 456 4.68 21.67 12.19
N VAL A 457 3.49 21.45 11.62
CA VAL A 457 3.07 20.13 11.14
C VAL A 457 4.00 19.64 10.03
N ASP A 458 4.37 20.49 9.07
CA ASP A 458 5.33 20.14 8.02
C ASP A 458 6.69 19.74 8.60
N LEU A 459 7.21 20.54 9.53
CA LEU A 459 8.47 20.28 10.20
C LEU A 459 8.46 18.92 10.94
N VAL A 460 7.41 18.63 11.70
CA VAL A 460 7.28 17.37 12.45
C VAL A 460 7.10 16.18 11.50
N LEU A 461 6.28 16.31 10.46
CA LEU A 461 6.13 15.24 9.46
C LEU A 461 7.44 14.97 8.72
N GLN A 462 8.22 16.01 8.40
CA GLN A 462 9.54 15.85 7.82
C GLN A 462 10.47 15.06 8.75
N LYS A 463 10.47 15.36 10.05
CA LYS A 463 11.26 14.63 11.05
C LYS A 463 10.82 13.17 11.19
N VAL A 464 9.51 12.91 11.21
CA VAL A 464 8.95 11.54 11.26
C VAL A 464 9.37 10.72 10.04
N ILE A 465 9.34 11.31 8.84
CA ILE A 465 9.76 10.62 7.61
C ILE A 465 11.28 10.39 7.60
N THR A 466 12.06 11.39 8.04
CA THR A 466 13.52 11.28 8.13
C THR A 466 13.95 10.22 9.15
N ALA A 467 13.19 10.02 10.23
CA ALA A 467 13.43 8.97 11.21
C ALA A 467 13.39 7.56 10.60
N SER A 468 12.81 7.40 9.39
CA SER A 468 12.80 6.16 8.59
C SER A 468 12.40 4.90 9.37
N ASN A 469 11.54 5.08 10.37
CA ASN A 469 11.00 4.00 11.20
C ASN A 469 9.48 3.92 11.09
N HIS A 470 8.97 2.77 10.64
CA HIS A 470 7.54 2.55 10.44
C HIS A 470 6.74 2.69 11.73
N ALA A 471 7.24 2.21 12.87
CA ALA A 471 6.52 2.26 14.14
C ALA A 471 6.21 3.71 14.58
N VAL A 472 7.19 4.60 14.41
CA VAL A 472 7.05 6.03 14.75
C VAL A 472 6.09 6.72 13.78
N ALA A 473 6.19 6.44 12.48
CA ALA A 473 5.26 7.00 11.50
C ALA A 473 3.82 6.52 11.73
N ALA A 474 3.63 5.24 12.08
CA ALA A 474 2.33 4.64 12.34
C ALA A 474 1.64 5.20 13.60
N SER A 475 2.40 5.63 14.62
CA SER A 475 1.83 6.29 15.80
C SER A 475 1.69 7.81 15.62
N ALA A 476 2.74 8.49 15.15
CA ALA A 476 2.79 9.95 15.14
C ALA A 476 1.84 10.57 14.12
N ILE A 477 1.73 10.01 12.90
CA ILE A 477 0.89 10.60 11.84
C ILE A 477 -0.59 10.63 12.25
N PRO A 478 -1.21 9.52 12.71
CA PRO A 478 -2.60 9.56 13.16
C PRO A 478 -2.82 10.46 14.38
N ASP A 479 -1.87 10.51 15.32
CA ASP A 479 -2.01 11.33 16.52
C ASP A 479 -1.93 12.84 16.20
N ILE A 480 -1.04 13.24 15.28
CA ILE A 480 -1.00 14.62 14.74
C ILE A 480 -2.34 14.95 14.06
N GLY A 481 -2.87 14.03 13.25
CA GLY A 481 -4.18 14.19 12.63
C GLY A 481 -5.30 14.43 13.65
N ARG A 482 -5.32 13.65 14.73
CA ARG A 482 -6.29 13.82 15.83
C ARG A 482 -6.17 15.17 16.52
N VAL A 483 -4.95 15.67 16.74
CA VAL A 483 -4.72 17.00 17.34
C VAL A 483 -5.25 18.11 16.43
N LEU A 484 -5.01 18.03 15.11
CA LEU A 484 -5.58 18.99 14.16
C LEU A 484 -7.11 18.93 14.14
N GLU A 485 -7.69 17.74 14.24
CA GLU A 485 -9.14 17.58 14.27
C GLU A 485 -9.79 18.05 15.58
N SER A 486 -9.17 17.80 16.73
CA SER A 486 -9.76 18.14 18.03
C SER A 486 -9.51 19.58 18.42
N ASP A 487 -8.29 20.07 18.18
CA ASP A 487 -7.82 21.33 18.74
C ASP A 487 -7.90 22.43 17.67
N LEU A 488 -7.32 22.24 16.47
CA LEU A 488 -7.39 23.27 15.41
C LEU A 488 -8.84 23.46 14.92
N ILE A 489 -9.48 22.41 14.39
CA ILE A 489 -10.88 22.50 13.92
C ILE A 489 -11.81 22.83 15.09
N GLY A 490 -11.58 22.25 16.27
CA GLY A 490 -12.43 22.47 17.44
C GLY A 490 -12.43 23.93 17.91
N ILE A 491 -11.27 24.59 17.93
CA ILE A 491 -11.17 26.02 18.29
C ILE A 491 -11.87 26.88 17.24
N ILE A 492 -11.60 26.65 15.94
CA ILE A 492 -12.20 27.46 14.86
C ILE A 492 -13.72 27.28 14.84
N HIS A 493 -14.23 26.06 14.96
CA HIS A 493 -15.67 25.78 14.99
C HIS A 493 -16.38 26.49 16.15
N ARG A 494 -15.78 26.47 17.36
CA ARG A 494 -16.36 27.19 18.52
C ARG A 494 -16.33 28.70 18.34
N ARG A 495 -15.21 29.25 17.85
CA ARG A 495 -15.11 30.68 17.52
C ARG A 495 -16.16 31.11 16.50
N MET A 496 -16.44 30.27 15.48
CA MET A 496 -17.51 30.53 14.52
C MET A 496 -18.91 30.49 15.15
N ARG A 497 -19.21 29.51 16.00
CA ARG A 497 -20.55 29.32 16.60
C ARG A 497 -20.88 30.32 17.70
N ASP A 498 -19.92 30.64 18.56
CA ASP A 498 -20.19 31.34 19.82
C ASP A 498 -19.68 32.80 19.81
N GLU A 499 -18.51 33.08 19.22
CA GLU A 499 -17.89 34.42 19.26
C GLU A 499 -18.24 35.29 18.04
N TYR A 500 -18.18 34.72 16.83
CA TYR A 500 -18.32 35.47 15.57
C TYR A 500 -19.62 35.20 14.84
N HIS A 501 -20.58 34.51 15.48
CA HIS A 501 -21.84 34.18 14.84
C HIS A 501 -22.64 35.44 14.45
N PRO A 502 -23.01 35.62 13.18
CA PRO A 502 -23.67 36.85 12.71
C PRO A 502 -25.04 37.13 13.37
N GLY A 503 -25.79 36.09 13.76
CA GLY A 503 -27.14 36.20 14.33
C GLY A 503 -27.21 36.36 15.86
N SER A 504 -26.08 36.29 16.59
CA SER A 504 -26.12 36.32 18.07
C SER A 504 -25.93 37.72 18.66
N ASN A 505 -26.90 38.13 19.49
CA ASN A 505 -26.86 39.38 20.26
C ASN A 505 -26.02 39.30 21.56
N SER A 506 -25.28 38.21 21.80
CA SER A 506 -24.49 38.04 23.04
C SER A 506 -23.14 38.78 23.02
N GLN A 507 -23.07 39.82 23.87
CA GLN A 507 -21.95 40.30 24.71
C GLN A 507 -20.53 40.40 24.14
N GLY A 508 -20.31 41.34 23.21
CA GLY A 508 -18.98 41.91 22.95
C GLY A 508 -19.12 43.25 22.22
N ASN A 509 -18.25 44.23 22.53
CA ASN A 509 -18.22 45.59 21.94
C ASN A 509 -17.93 45.63 20.42
N LEU A 510 -18.13 44.54 19.68
CA LEU A 510 -17.86 44.41 18.25
C LEU A 510 -19.11 44.77 17.45
N THR A 511 -18.93 45.55 16.37
CA THR A 511 -20.02 45.88 15.45
C THR A 511 -20.47 44.63 14.68
N LEU A 512 -21.70 44.63 14.15
CA LEU A 512 -22.19 43.53 13.30
C LEU A 512 -21.29 43.32 12.08
N GLU A 513 -20.72 44.40 11.53
CA GLU A 513 -19.76 44.31 10.41
C GLU A 513 -18.47 43.58 10.84
N ASP A 514 -17.91 43.92 12.01
CA ASP A 514 -16.69 43.27 12.50
C ASP A 514 -16.90 41.77 12.78
N LYS A 515 -18.09 41.39 13.26
CA LYS A 515 -18.45 39.98 13.47
C LYS A 515 -18.49 39.22 12.15
N VAL A 516 -19.14 39.77 11.12
CA VAL A 516 -19.23 39.17 9.79
C VAL A 516 -17.85 39.04 9.14
N VAL A 517 -17.01 40.08 9.23
CA VAL A 517 -15.64 40.04 8.69
C VAL A 517 -14.81 38.95 9.36
N LYS A 518 -14.83 38.88 10.70
CA LYS A 518 -14.11 37.83 11.44
C LYS A 518 -14.64 36.43 11.16
N PHE A 519 -15.95 36.28 10.99
CA PHE A 519 -16.57 35.00 10.60
C PHE A 519 -16.10 34.54 9.22
N ILE A 520 -16.03 35.46 8.24
CA ILE A 520 -15.50 35.15 6.90
C ILE A 520 -14.02 34.74 6.97
N VAL A 521 -13.21 35.44 7.76
CA VAL A 521 -11.80 35.08 7.96
C VAL A 521 -11.66 33.65 8.52
N MET A 522 -12.55 33.22 9.43
CA MET A 522 -12.57 31.85 9.95
C MET A 522 -12.95 30.81 8.87
N ILE A 523 -13.88 31.13 7.97
CA ILE A 523 -14.24 30.27 6.83
C ILE A 523 -13.07 30.14 5.86
N ASN A 524 -12.44 31.26 5.49
CA ASN A 524 -11.25 31.24 4.63
C ASN A 524 -10.12 30.41 5.24
N SER A 525 -9.92 30.59 6.54
CA SER A 525 -8.95 29.87 7.36
C SER A 525 -9.14 28.36 7.28
N LEU A 526 -10.38 27.87 7.36
CA LEU A 526 -10.71 26.45 7.19
C LEU A 526 -10.47 25.94 5.76
N ASP A 527 -10.88 26.70 4.74
CA ASP A 527 -10.71 26.31 3.32
C ASP A 527 -9.22 26.20 2.95
N ILE A 528 -8.43 27.23 3.30
CA ILE A 528 -6.98 27.23 3.06
C ILE A 528 -6.28 26.14 3.88
N SER A 529 -6.73 25.84 5.10
CA SER A 529 -6.16 24.74 5.90
C SER A 529 -6.27 23.39 5.20
N VAL A 530 -7.39 23.11 4.52
CA VAL A 530 -7.59 21.88 3.73
C VAL A 530 -6.66 21.85 2.52
N GLU A 531 -6.53 22.98 1.82
CA GLU A 531 -5.65 23.09 0.65
C GLU A 531 -4.18 22.92 1.02
N TYR A 532 -3.72 23.59 2.08
CA TYR A 532 -2.34 23.52 2.58
C TYR A 532 -1.99 22.12 3.08
N LEU A 533 -2.83 21.52 3.92
CA LEU A 533 -2.60 20.15 4.40
C LEU A 533 -2.56 19.16 3.22
N GLY A 534 -3.48 19.31 2.26
CA GLY A 534 -3.52 18.47 1.06
C GLY A 534 -2.30 18.61 0.15
N ARG A 535 -1.71 19.81 0.02
CA ARG A 535 -0.46 20.03 -0.72
C ARG A 535 0.73 19.45 0.03
N LEU A 536 0.85 19.77 1.32
CA LEU A 536 1.88 19.27 2.21
C LEU A 536 2.00 17.73 2.16
N LEU A 537 0.87 17.04 2.31
CA LEU A 537 0.87 15.58 2.34
C LEU A 537 1.20 14.96 0.98
N ARG A 538 0.82 15.60 -0.13
CA ARG A 538 1.18 15.14 -1.48
C ARG A 538 2.66 15.33 -1.78
N ALA A 539 3.24 16.47 -1.38
CA ALA A 539 4.68 16.72 -1.47
C ALA A 539 5.47 15.65 -0.69
N ARG A 540 5.03 15.30 0.52
CA ARG A 540 5.67 14.27 1.36
C ARG A 540 5.41 12.84 0.89
N ALA A 541 4.28 12.58 0.24
CA ALA A 541 3.96 11.28 -0.37
C ALA A 541 4.80 10.97 -1.63
N GLY A 542 5.62 11.91 -2.11
CA GLY A 542 6.36 11.79 -3.37
C GLY A 542 5.45 11.76 -4.60
N LEU A 543 4.21 12.26 -4.47
CA LEU A 543 3.21 12.31 -5.54
C LEU A 543 3.24 13.64 -6.32
N GLU A 544 4.00 14.63 -5.85
CA GLU A 544 4.30 15.85 -6.61
C GLU A 544 5.68 15.73 -7.27
N SER A 545 5.70 15.58 -8.59
CA SER A 545 6.84 15.99 -9.41
C SER A 545 6.94 17.51 -9.34
N VAL A 546 7.76 18.02 -8.41
CA VAL A 546 7.98 19.45 -8.24
C VAL A 546 8.63 20.01 -9.50
N GLU A 547 7.84 20.60 -10.40
CA GLU A 547 8.33 21.35 -11.57
C GLU A 547 8.98 22.70 -11.20
N GLN A 548 9.08 23.06 -9.92
CA GLN A 548 9.52 24.40 -9.50
C GLN A 548 10.79 24.49 -8.63
N ASP A 549 11.50 23.40 -8.35
CA ASP A 549 12.81 23.50 -7.69
C ASP A 549 13.85 22.58 -8.35
N ARG A 550 14.60 23.17 -9.28
CA ARG A 550 15.71 22.51 -9.98
C ARG A 550 16.82 22.17 -8.98
N GLY A 551 16.89 20.91 -8.54
CA GLY A 551 18.14 20.32 -8.05
C GLY A 551 18.11 19.50 -6.76
N ARG A 552 16.96 19.31 -6.08
CA ARG A 552 16.85 18.37 -4.95
C ARG A 552 15.91 17.23 -5.32
N GLU A 553 16.46 16.10 -5.75
CA GLU A 553 15.74 14.84 -5.77
C GLU A 553 15.16 14.62 -4.37
N SER A 554 13.85 14.73 -4.21
CA SER A 554 13.19 14.37 -2.96
C SER A 554 13.37 12.85 -2.80
N PRO A 555 13.96 12.35 -1.70
CA PRO A 555 14.11 10.91 -1.53
C PRO A 555 12.72 10.29 -1.60
N SER A 556 12.54 9.29 -2.46
CA SER A 556 11.23 8.65 -2.57
C SER A 556 10.91 7.98 -1.22
N LEU A 557 9.64 7.90 -0.84
CA LEU A 557 9.24 7.16 0.37
C LEU A 557 9.75 5.71 0.36
N LYS A 558 10.02 5.14 -0.82
CA LYS A 558 10.61 3.81 -0.99
C LYS A 558 12.08 3.74 -0.59
N ASP A 559 12.83 4.84 -0.72
CA ASP A 559 14.23 4.91 -0.32
C ASP A 559 14.38 4.98 1.21
N SER A 560 13.46 5.70 1.86
CA SER A 560 13.40 5.85 3.32
C SER A 560 12.78 4.64 4.03
N PHE A 561 11.85 3.93 3.39
CA PHE A 561 11.19 2.73 3.93
C PHE A 561 11.35 1.53 3.00
N PRO A 562 12.53 0.87 3.00
CA PRO A 562 12.86 -0.20 2.06
C PRO A 562 12.29 -1.57 2.44
N PHE A 563 11.72 -1.73 3.64
CA PHE A 563 11.19 -3.01 4.11
C PHE A 563 9.72 -3.19 3.71
N ASN A 564 9.38 -4.34 3.13
CA ASN A 564 8.00 -4.75 2.83
C ASN A 564 7.14 -3.64 2.14
N ARG A 565 5.88 -3.50 2.56
CA ARG A 565 4.91 -2.46 2.16
C ARG A 565 4.91 -1.26 3.12
N GLU A 566 6.01 -1.01 3.86
CA GLU A 566 6.05 0.07 4.85
C GLU A 566 5.83 1.45 4.21
N ALA A 567 6.44 1.69 3.03
CA ALA A 567 6.22 2.91 2.26
C ALA A 567 4.74 3.11 1.87
N GLU A 568 4.06 2.03 1.46
CA GLU A 568 2.62 2.07 1.13
C GLU A 568 1.77 2.36 2.37
N ASN A 569 2.10 1.74 3.51
CA ASN A 569 1.39 1.95 4.76
C ASN A 569 1.53 3.39 5.28
N VAL A 570 2.73 3.98 5.16
CA VAL A 570 2.96 5.40 5.51
C VAL A 570 2.20 6.32 4.57
N ALA A 571 2.23 6.07 3.25
CA ALA A 571 1.44 6.84 2.28
C ALA A 571 -0.07 6.74 2.56
N LEU A 572 -0.57 5.55 2.88
CA LEU A 572 -1.96 5.33 3.30
C LEU A 572 -2.28 6.05 4.61
N ALA A 573 -1.36 6.13 5.57
CA ALA A 573 -1.56 6.87 6.81
C ALA A 573 -1.68 8.38 6.55
N LEU A 574 -0.84 8.95 5.68
CA LEU A 574 -0.91 10.35 5.27
C LEU A 574 -2.23 10.65 4.53
N ASP A 575 -2.64 9.80 3.58
CA ASP A 575 -3.91 9.97 2.86
C ASP A 575 -5.13 9.84 3.80
N ARG A 576 -5.11 8.90 4.74
CA ARG A 576 -6.15 8.76 5.76
C ARG A 576 -6.25 10.00 6.63
N MET A 577 -5.11 10.58 7.06
CA MET A 577 -5.10 11.83 7.81
C MET A 577 -5.71 12.98 7.01
N ASN A 578 -5.35 13.11 5.73
CA ASN A 578 -5.91 14.15 4.85
C ASN A 578 -7.42 14.03 4.69
N LYS A 579 -7.90 12.81 4.43
CA LYS A 579 -9.34 12.51 4.27
C LYS A 579 -10.11 12.73 5.56
N ALA A 580 -9.56 12.31 6.71
CA ALA A 580 -10.20 12.50 8.00
C ALA A 580 -10.34 13.99 8.35
N PHE A 581 -9.28 14.77 8.17
CA PHE A 581 -9.31 16.23 8.32
C PHE A 581 -10.34 16.88 7.39
N SER A 582 -10.26 16.59 6.08
CA SER A 582 -11.18 17.15 5.07
C SER A 582 -12.64 16.80 5.34
N SER A 583 -12.91 15.56 5.79
CA SER A 583 -14.28 15.09 6.08
C SER A 583 -14.95 15.86 7.23
N LYS A 584 -14.17 16.43 8.16
CA LYS A 584 -14.67 17.26 9.24
C LYS A 584 -14.78 18.74 8.84
N VAL A 585 -13.84 19.24 8.04
CA VAL A 585 -13.83 20.65 7.64
C VAL A 585 -14.92 20.97 6.61
N ILE A 586 -15.15 20.10 5.62
CA ILE A 586 -16.11 20.37 4.53
C ILE A 586 -17.54 20.64 5.06
N PRO A 587 -18.11 19.81 5.96
CA PRO A 587 -19.43 20.09 6.52
C PRO A 587 -19.48 21.40 7.32
N LEU A 588 -18.41 21.76 8.02
CA LEU A 588 -18.32 23.02 8.77
C LEU A 588 -18.23 24.24 7.85
N LEU A 589 -17.55 24.10 6.70
CA LEU A 589 -17.53 25.12 5.65
C LEU A 589 -18.94 25.30 5.07
N ASP A 590 -19.63 24.21 4.74
CA ASP A 590 -20.99 24.25 4.21
C ASP A 590 -21.97 24.89 5.22
N GLU A 591 -21.88 24.52 6.50
CA GLU A 591 -22.66 25.14 7.59
C GLU A 591 -22.34 26.64 7.71
N GLY A 592 -21.06 27.02 7.71
CA GLY A 592 -20.64 28.41 7.76
C GLY A 592 -21.17 29.25 6.58
N ILE A 593 -21.14 28.69 5.37
CA ILE A 593 -21.68 29.35 4.17
C ILE A 593 -23.20 29.50 4.27
N GLN A 594 -23.92 28.50 4.80
CA GLN A 594 -25.37 28.58 5.04
C GLN A 594 -25.71 29.66 6.08
N VAL A 595 -24.92 29.79 7.15
CA VAL A 595 -25.11 30.86 8.15
C VAL A 595 -24.91 32.24 7.52
N LEU A 596 -23.88 32.43 6.68
CA LEU A 596 -23.69 33.68 5.94
C LEU A 596 -24.86 33.98 4.99
N LEU A 597 -25.38 32.96 4.32
CA LEU A 597 -26.56 33.13 3.46
C LEU A 597 -27.77 33.61 4.25
N ASP A 598 -28.06 32.99 5.40
CA ASP A 598 -29.30 33.21 6.13
C ASP A 598 -29.30 34.47 6.98
N GLU A 599 -28.18 34.79 7.64
CA GLU A 599 -28.08 35.92 8.56
C GLU A 599 -27.56 37.19 7.87
N VAL A 600 -26.72 37.08 6.84
CA VAL A 600 -26.13 38.26 6.17
C VAL A 600 -26.82 38.53 4.84
N VAL A 601 -26.78 37.56 3.91
CA VAL A 601 -27.23 37.79 2.54
C VAL A 601 -28.75 37.91 2.47
N ARG A 602 -29.51 37.01 3.12
CA ARG A 602 -30.98 37.04 3.10
C ARG A 602 -31.54 38.30 3.75
N LEU A 603 -30.95 38.76 4.87
CA LEU A 603 -31.36 40.00 5.51
C LEU A 603 -31.00 41.23 4.67
N GLY A 604 -29.82 41.23 4.03
CA GLY A 604 -29.38 42.31 3.13
C GLY A 604 -30.13 42.36 1.80
N LEU A 605 -30.61 41.23 1.28
CA LEU A 605 -31.38 41.18 0.03
C LEU A 605 -32.82 41.70 0.19
N ARG A 606 -33.42 41.60 1.38
CA ARG A 606 -34.78 42.13 1.64
C ARG A 606 -34.92 43.62 1.30
N PRO A 607 -34.08 44.54 1.83
CA PRO A 607 -34.17 45.95 1.48
C PRO A 607 -33.80 46.20 0.01
N VAL A 608 -32.81 45.49 -0.55
CA VAL A 608 -32.44 45.63 -1.97
C VAL A 608 -33.65 45.34 -2.87
N LEU A 609 -34.29 44.18 -2.68
CA LEU A 609 -35.46 43.80 -3.46
C LEU A 609 -36.66 44.74 -3.20
N ALA A 610 -36.86 45.19 -1.96
CA ALA A 610 -37.91 46.16 -1.64
C ALA A 610 -37.69 47.51 -2.34
N THR A 611 -36.45 47.97 -2.49
CA THR A 611 -36.11 49.20 -3.22
C THR A 611 -36.14 49.03 -4.73
N THR A 612 -35.75 47.84 -5.22
CA THR A 612 -35.80 47.49 -6.64
C THR A 612 -37.22 47.58 -7.16
N PHE A 613 -38.18 46.98 -6.46
CA PHE A 613 -39.60 46.98 -6.87
C PHE A 613 -40.41 48.16 -6.33
N ARG A 614 -39.75 49.18 -5.77
CA ARG A 614 -40.44 50.38 -5.27
C ARG A 614 -40.84 51.28 -6.44
N ASP A 615 -42.12 51.64 -6.47
CA ASP A 615 -42.69 52.55 -7.48
C ASP A 615 -42.64 51.98 -8.92
N ILE A 616 -42.64 50.65 -9.05
CA ILE A 616 -42.76 49.95 -10.33
C ILE A 616 -44.18 49.40 -10.46
N HIS A 617 -44.91 49.93 -11.43
CA HIS A 617 -46.24 49.47 -11.82
C HIS A 617 -46.17 48.91 -13.24
N TYR A 618 -46.53 47.64 -13.40
CA TYR A 618 -46.67 46.98 -14.71
C TYR A 618 -48.11 47.09 -15.25
N ASP A 619 -49.00 47.71 -14.47
CA ASP A 619 -50.45 47.84 -14.69
C ASP A 619 -50.80 49.03 -15.63
N GLU A 620 -49.97 50.08 -15.71
CA GLU A 620 -50.34 51.40 -16.30
C GLU A 620 -49.90 51.62 -17.76
N LEU A 621 -49.27 50.63 -18.39
CA LEU A 621 -48.74 50.75 -19.76
C LEU A 621 -49.80 50.34 -20.80
N SER A 622 -50.83 51.16 -20.98
CA SER A 622 -51.84 50.98 -22.04
C SER A 622 -52.14 52.31 -22.75
N GLY A 623 -51.81 52.41 -24.05
CA GLY A 623 -52.06 53.59 -24.90
C GLY A 623 -50.81 54.18 -25.57
N ASP A 624 -50.98 55.35 -26.21
CA ASP A 624 -49.95 56.11 -26.96
C ASP A 624 -48.70 56.44 -26.11
N GLU A 625 -48.85 56.59 -24.79
CA GLU A 625 -47.75 56.85 -23.83
C GLU A 625 -46.81 55.64 -23.64
N GLY A 626 -47.28 54.41 -23.94
CA GLY A 626 -46.47 53.20 -23.90
C GLY A 626 -45.54 53.07 -25.10
N ILE A 627 -45.92 53.63 -26.25
CA ILE A 627 -45.15 53.62 -27.50
C ILE A 627 -43.99 54.63 -27.41
N ASP A 628 -44.25 55.83 -26.90
CA ASP A 628 -43.22 56.86 -26.69
C ASP A 628 -42.14 56.39 -25.68
N GLN A 629 -42.52 55.66 -24.62
CA GLN A 629 -41.54 55.08 -23.68
C GLN A 629 -40.81 53.86 -24.25
N PHE A 630 -41.44 53.08 -25.14
CA PHE A 630 -40.77 51.95 -25.79
C PHE A 630 -39.74 52.41 -26.84
N GLU A 631 -40.01 53.53 -27.52
CA GLU A 631 -39.10 54.12 -28.51
C GLU A 631 -37.93 54.88 -27.85
N ASP A 632 -38.13 55.56 -26.71
CA ASP A 632 -37.06 56.25 -25.96
C ASP A 632 -36.16 55.28 -25.15
N ASP A 633 -36.70 54.11 -24.78
CA ASP A 633 -36.02 53.04 -24.02
C ASP A 633 -35.51 51.89 -24.93
N GLY A 634 -35.43 52.16 -26.25
CA GLY A 634 -34.82 51.28 -27.24
C GLY A 634 -33.32 51.05 -26.99
N THR A 635 -32.67 50.22 -27.83
CA THR A 635 -31.32 49.62 -27.68
C THR A 635 -30.12 50.52 -27.25
N ASN A 636 -30.28 51.83 -27.13
CA ASN A 636 -29.29 52.79 -26.63
C ASN A 636 -29.79 53.71 -25.48
N GLY A 637 -30.94 53.43 -24.87
CA GLY A 637 -31.48 54.16 -23.72
C GLY A 637 -30.80 53.83 -22.38
N PRO A 638 -30.97 54.66 -21.33
CA PRO A 638 -30.47 54.36 -19.99
C PRO A 638 -31.09 53.07 -19.44
N LEU A 639 -30.32 52.31 -18.65
CA LEU A 639 -30.76 51.02 -18.10
C LEU A 639 -32.11 51.18 -17.38
N PRO A 640 -32.97 50.14 -17.40
CA PRO A 640 -34.21 50.16 -16.63
C PRO A 640 -33.93 50.53 -15.17
N ARG A 641 -34.65 51.51 -14.62
CA ARG A 641 -34.45 51.99 -13.23
C ARG A 641 -34.48 50.86 -12.19
N ALA A 642 -35.21 49.79 -12.46
CA ALA A 642 -35.25 48.57 -11.65
C ALA A 642 -33.90 47.85 -11.63
N LEU A 643 -33.30 47.69 -12.82
CA LEU A 643 -32.03 47.02 -13.03
C LEU A 643 -30.87 47.81 -12.41
N GLU A 644 -30.83 49.13 -12.57
CA GLU A 644 -29.80 49.97 -11.95
C GLU A 644 -29.85 49.89 -10.42
N ARG A 645 -31.06 50.01 -9.83
CA ARG A 645 -31.25 49.90 -8.37
C ARG A 645 -30.88 48.51 -7.85
N PHE A 646 -31.23 47.47 -8.59
CA PHE A 646 -30.86 46.09 -8.24
C PHE A 646 -29.36 45.88 -8.35
N GLU A 647 -28.72 46.30 -9.43
CA GLU A 647 -27.29 46.15 -9.65
C GLU A 647 -26.48 46.93 -8.61
N GLU A 648 -26.88 48.15 -8.25
CA GLU A 648 -26.26 48.90 -7.16
C GLU A 648 -26.40 48.19 -5.81
N GLY A 649 -27.61 47.75 -5.47
CA GLY A 649 -27.88 47.05 -4.21
C GLY A 649 -27.16 45.71 -4.11
N TRP A 650 -27.17 44.93 -5.19
CA TRP A 650 -26.45 43.67 -5.32
C TRP A 650 -24.94 43.86 -5.20
N ASN A 651 -24.39 44.87 -5.90
CA ASN A 651 -22.97 45.18 -5.84
C ASN A 651 -22.54 45.66 -4.44
N ARG A 652 -23.37 46.44 -3.74
CA ARG A 652 -23.10 46.86 -2.36
C ARG A 652 -23.07 45.69 -1.39
N LEU A 653 -23.84 44.64 -1.64
CA LEU A 653 -23.88 43.44 -0.79
C LEU A 653 -22.77 42.44 -1.13
N MET A 654 -22.62 42.07 -2.40
CA MET A 654 -21.80 40.94 -2.82
C MET A 654 -20.33 41.29 -3.08
N LYS A 655 -20.01 42.50 -3.58
CA LYS A 655 -18.60 42.89 -3.85
C LYS A 655 -17.73 42.94 -2.58
N PRO A 656 -18.21 43.42 -1.41
CA PRO A 656 -17.42 43.35 -0.19
C PRO A 656 -17.13 41.91 0.24
N LEU A 657 -18.12 41.01 0.12
CA LEU A 657 -17.96 39.59 0.43
C LEU A 657 -16.95 38.92 -0.53
N SER A 658 -17.06 39.20 -1.83
CA SER A 658 -16.17 38.64 -2.85
C SER A 658 -14.71 39.06 -2.68
N ARG A 659 -14.46 40.22 -2.05
CA ARG A 659 -13.10 40.71 -1.79
C ARG A 659 -12.42 40.01 -0.62
N ILE A 660 -13.21 39.58 0.37
CA ILE A 660 -12.67 39.00 1.61
C ILE A 660 -12.65 37.47 1.52
N MET A 661 -13.68 36.84 0.94
CA MET A 661 -13.83 35.39 0.86
C MET A 661 -12.85 34.74 -0.13
N THR A 662 -12.51 33.46 0.09
CA THR A 662 -11.79 32.65 -0.91
C THR A 662 -12.64 32.45 -2.17
N PRO A 663 -12.04 32.29 -3.37
CA PRO A 663 -12.79 32.11 -4.61
C PRO A 663 -13.76 30.93 -4.56
N ARG A 664 -13.35 29.82 -3.95
CA ARG A 664 -14.15 28.59 -3.83
C ARG A 664 -15.37 28.79 -2.92
N THR A 665 -15.16 29.35 -1.73
CA THR A 665 -16.25 29.58 -0.77
C THR A 665 -17.21 30.67 -1.27
N TYR A 666 -16.70 31.68 -1.98
CA TYR A 666 -17.52 32.71 -2.62
C TYR A 666 -18.38 32.16 -3.77
N GLN A 667 -17.83 31.28 -4.61
CA GLN A 667 -18.61 30.61 -5.66
C GLN A 667 -19.74 29.75 -5.08
N ALA A 668 -19.48 29.02 -3.99
CA ALA A 668 -20.49 28.25 -3.28
C ALA A 668 -21.58 29.16 -2.68
N LEU A 669 -21.20 30.28 -2.06
CA LEU A 669 -22.15 31.27 -1.57
C LEU A 669 -22.98 31.85 -2.72
N LEU A 670 -22.37 32.24 -3.84
CA LEU A 670 -23.06 32.76 -5.03
C LEU A 670 -24.09 31.77 -5.59
N ALA A 671 -23.76 30.48 -5.65
CA ALA A 671 -24.70 29.46 -6.12
C ALA A 671 -25.92 29.33 -5.20
N LEU A 672 -25.74 29.44 -3.89
CA LEU A 672 -26.82 29.42 -2.91
C LEU A 672 -27.65 30.71 -2.94
N THR A 673 -27.01 31.87 -3.09
CA THR A 673 -27.71 33.15 -3.21
C THR A 673 -28.52 33.22 -4.50
N ALA A 674 -28.00 32.70 -5.62
CA ALA A 674 -28.74 32.58 -6.88
C ALA A 674 -30.03 31.76 -6.70
N LYS A 675 -29.97 30.61 -6.01
CA LYS A 675 -31.16 29.80 -5.66
C LYS A 675 -32.18 30.56 -4.81
N LEU A 676 -31.70 31.35 -3.85
CA LEU A 676 -32.57 32.17 -3.01
C LEU A 676 -33.24 33.30 -3.81
N VAL A 677 -32.48 34.00 -4.66
CA VAL A 677 -33.02 35.06 -5.53
C VAL A 677 -34.03 34.48 -6.52
N ALA A 678 -33.72 33.36 -7.19
CA ALA A 678 -34.64 32.69 -8.11
C ALA A 678 -35.99 32.37 -7.46
N ARG A 679 -35.99 31.83 -6.23
CA ARG A 679 -37.21 31.56 -5.47
C ARG A 679 -37.99 32.83 -5.10
N ILE A 680 -37.31 33.93 -4.81
CA ILE A 680 -37.98 35.19 -4.49
C ILE A 680 -38.58 35.83 -5.75
N LEU A 681 -37.86 35.82 -6.86
CA LEU A 681 -38.34 36.30 -8.16
C LEU A 681 -39.53 35.47 -8.64
N GLU A 682 -39.47 34.14 -8.56
CA GLU A 682 -40.59 33.25 -8.89
C GLU A 682 -41.84 33.59 -8.06
N LYS A 683 -41.71 33.70 -6.73
CA LYS A 683 -42.82 34.11 -5.85
C LYS A 683 -43.37 35.49 -6.22
N ARG A 684 -42.52 36.41 -6.66
CA ARG A 684 -42.92 37.76 -7.05
C ARG A 684 -43.69 37.74 -8.37
N LEU A 685 -43.23 36.99 -9.38
CA LEU A 685 -43.96 36.79 -10.64
C LEU A 685 -45.37 36.28 -10.38
N TRP A 686 -45.52 35.25 -9.54
CA TRP A 686 -46.84 34.75 -9.15
C TRP A 686 -47.71 35.80 -8.46
N SER A 687 -47.14 36.70 -7.67
CA SER A 687 -47.88 37.78 -7.00
C SER A 687 -48.35 38.90 -7.94
N LEU A 688 -47.80 38.97 -9.16
CA LEU A 688 -48.19 39.93 -10.21
C LEU A 688 -49.34 39.39 -11.07
N SER A 689 -49.91 38.22 -10.73
CA SER A 689 -50.99 37.62 -11.50
C SER A 689 -52.22 38.54 -11.61
N GLY A 690 -52.69 38.78 -12.83
CA GLY A 690 -53.86 39.61 -13.12
C GLY A 690 -53.63 41.13 -12.99
N ARG A 691 -52.38 41.59 -13.06
CA ARG A 691 -52.01 43.01 -12.88
C ARG A 691 -51.06 43.56 -13.94
N VAL A 692 -50.70 42.80 -14.97
CA VAL A 692 -49.68 43.21 -15.95
C VAL A 692 -50.35 43.51 -17.30
N SER A 693 -50.05 44.63 -17.95
CA SER A 693 -50.49 44.89 -19.34
C SER A 693 -49.56 44.22 -20.36
N ALA A 694 -49.97 44.10 -21.64
CA ALA A 694 -49.14 43.48 -22.69
C ALA A 694 -47.75 44.16 -22.85
N PHE A 695 -47.70 45.50 -22.92
CA PHE A 695 -46.42 46.24 -22.93
C PHE A 695 -45.68 46.17 -21.57
N GLY A 696 -46.43 46.00 -20.48
CA GLY A 696 -45.87 45.71 -19.15
C GLY A 696 -45.18 44.34 -19.07
N ALA A 697 -45.65 43.35 -19.83
CA ALA A 697 -45.08 42.00 -19.86
C ALA A 697 -43.67 41.98 -20.49
N VAL A 698 -43.48 42.69 -21.60
CA VAL A 698 -42.16 42.82 -22.24
C VAL A 698 -41.17 43.58 -21.34
N LYS A 699 -41.63 44.65 -20.66
CA LYS A 699 -40.81 45.39 -19.69
C LYS A 699 -40.43 44.53 -18.49
N MET A 700 -41.37 43.72 -17.99
CA MET A 700 -41.14 42.74 -16.94
C MET A 700 -40.11 41.69 -17.38
N GLU A 701 -40.23 41.13 -18.58
CA GLU A 701 -39.26 40.16 -19.11
C GLU A 701 -37.85 40.77 -19.19
N ARG A 702 -37.72 42.01 -19.67
CA ARG A 702 -36.44 42.74 -19.74
C ARG A 702 -35.83 42.97 -18.35
N ASP A 703 -36.65 43.39 -17.38
CA ASP A 703 -36.20 43.63 -15.99
C ASP A 703 -35.73 42.34 -15.31
N PHE A 704 -36.50 41.26 -15.41
CA PHE A 704 -36.18 39.98 -14.76
C PHE A 704 -34.97 39.30 -15.42
N THR A 705 -34.87 39.34 -16.75
CA THR A 705 -33.70 38.83 -17.49
C THR A 705 -32.44 39.63 -17.15
N GLY A 706 -32.56 40.96 -17.05
CA GLY A 706 -31.46 41.82 -16.61
C GLY A 706 -31.00 41.50 -15.17
N MET A 707 -31.92 41.24 -14.24
CA MET A 707 -31.57 40.83 -12.87
C MET A 707 -30.90 39.45 -12.85
N MET A 708 -31.37 38.50 -13.66
CA MET A 708 -30.74 37.18 -13.83
C MET A 708 -29.31 37.31 -14.37
N ASP A 709 -29.09 38.20 -15.33
CA ASP A 709 -27.76 38.48 -15.87
C ASP A 709 -26.85 39.09 -14.80
N VAL A 710 -27.31 40.04 -14.00
CA VAL A 710 -26.52 40.62 -12.89
C VAL A 710 -26.10 39.57 -11.86
N VAL A 711 -26.95 38.60 -11.52
CA VAL A 711 -26.63 37.53 -10.56
C VAL A 711 -25.72 36.47 -11.19
N SER A 712 -25.90 36.17 -12.48
CA SER A 712 -25.09 35.19 -13.21
C SER A 712 -23.76 35.71 -13.74
N LYS A 713 -23.49 37.04 -13.65
CA LYS A 713 -22.18 37.65 -13.92
C LYS A 713 -21.08 36.94 -13.11
N GLY A 714 -20.28 36.11 -13.80
CA GLY A 714 -19.13 35.40 -13.23
C GLY A 714 -19.34 33.91 -12.91
N ASN A 715 -20.57 33.38 -12.99
CA ASN A 715 -20.83 31.95 -12.88
C ASN A 715 -22.01 31.53 -13.78
N TYR A 716 -21.71 31.03 -14.98
CA TYR A 716 -22.72 30.61 -15.96
C TYR A 716 -23.62 29.48 -15.45
N SER A 717 -23.14 28.61 -14.56
CA SER A 717 -23.96 27.55 -13.94
C SER A 717 -25.11 28.11 -13.10
N ALA A 718 -25.02 29.36 -12.64
CA ALA A 718 -26.12 30.00 -11.92
C ALA A 718 -27.32 30.32 -12.83
N ARG A 719 -27.16 30.38 -14.16
CA ARG A 719 -28.27 30.63 -15.10
C ARG A 719 -29.30 29.50 -15.09
N GLU A 720 -28.86 28.25 -14.95
CA GLU A 720 -29.74 27.06 -14.90
C GLU A 720 -30.73 27.12 -13.72
N VAL A 721 -30.35 27.80 -12.64
CA VAL A 721 -31.21 27.98 -11.46
C VAL A 721 -32.42 28.88 -11.77
N PHE A 722 -32.28 29.76 -12.77
CA PHE A 722 -33.32 30.71 -13.17
C PHE A 722 -34.19 30.22 -14.33
N THR A 723 -33.98 29.01 -14.86
CA THR A 723 -34.74 28.47 -15.99
C THR A 723 -36.25 28.53 -15.77
N ARG A 724 -36.72 28.22 -14.55
CA ARG A 724 -38.16 28.32 -14.20
C ARG A 724 -38.67 29.77 -14.28
N VAL A 725 -37.91 30.73 -13.78
CA VAL A 725 -38.26 32.17 -13.80
C VAL A 725 -38.30 32.65 -15.25
N GLN A 726 -37.32 32.26 -16.06
CA GLN A 726 -37.26 32.59 -17.49
C GLN A 726 -38.44 32.00 -18.26
N GLN A 727 -38.78 30.73 -18.02
CA GLN A 727 -39.93 30.07 -18.64
C GLN A 727 -41.26 30.69 -18.22
N ILE A 728 -41.40 31.19 -16.97
CA ILE A 728 -42.60 31.91 -16.52
C ILE A 728 -42.73 33.24 -17.26
N CYS A 729 -41.64 34.01 -17.39
CA CYS A 729 -41.65 35.26 -18.15
C CYS A 729 -41.96 35.03 -19.63
N MET A 730 -41.34 34.01 -20.24
CA MET A 730 -41.58 33.61 -21.63
C MET A 730 -43.05 33.25 -21.82
N ALA A 731 -43.61 32.34 -21.01
CA ALA A 731 -45.01 31.94 -21.10
C ALA A 731 -46.02 33.09 -20.86
N ALA A 732 -45.63 34.12 -20.11
CA ALA A 732 -46.45 35.31 -19.91
C ALA A 732 -46.43 36.27 -21.11
N ASN A 733 -45.39 36.23 -21.95
CA ASN A 733 -45.20 37.12 -23.11
C ASN A 733 -45.44 36.44 -24.47
N MET A 734 -45.96 35.20 -24.48
CA MET A 734 -46.28 34.48 -25.73
C MET A 734 -47.53 35.03 -26.40
N ASP A 735 -47.49 35.13 -27.72
CA ASP A 735 -48.66 35.48 -28.54
C ASP A 735 -49.68 34.32 -28.59
N ASP A 736 -50.93 34.64 -28.96
CA ASP A 736 -52.04 33.67 -28.97
C ASP A 736 -51.80 32.49 -29.93
N ASP A 737 -51.13 32.74 -31.05
CA ASP A 737 -50.76 31.74 -32.05
C ASP A 737 -49.61 30.85 -31.54
N GLU A 738 -48.56 31.44 -30.96
CA GLU A 738 -47.42 30.71 -30.38
C GLU A 738 -47.85 29.83 -29.19
N TRP A 739 -48.80 30.30 -28.39
CA TRP A 739 -49.39 29.52 -27.31
C TRP A 739 -50.17 28.30 -27.83
N ALA A 740 -50.90 28.46 -28.93
CA ALA A 740 -51.66 27.36 -29.53
C ALA A 740 -50.72 26.25 -30.01
N GLU A 741 -49.56 26.62 -30.59
CA GLU A 741 -48.51 25.69 -31.02
C GLU A 741 -47.83 24.98 -29.84
N VAL A 742 -47.52 25.69 -28.74
CA VAL A 742 -46.88 25.09 -27.56
C VAL A 742 -47.81 24.16 -26.78
N MET A 743 -49.13 24.35 -26.89
CA MET A 743 -50.13 23.46 -26.28
C MET A 743 -50.43 22.22 -27.13
N ASP A 744 -50.02 22.20 -28.40
CA ASP A 744 -50.13 21.06 -29.31
C ASP A 744 -48.87 20.18 -29.20
N GLU A 745 -49.04 18.90 -28.89
CA GLU A 745 -47.94 18.02 -28.41
C GLU A 745 -46.86 17.69 -29.47
N GLU A 746 -47.08 18.02 -30.74
CA GLU A 746 -46.25 17.57 -31.86
C GLU A 746 -45.17 18.58 -32.32
N ALA A 747 -45.13 19.81 -31.78
CA ALA A 747 -44.32 20.90 -32.35
C ALA A 747 -43.39 21.67 -31.38
N CYS A 748 -43.24 21.24 -30.12
CA CYS A 748 -42.47 22.03 -29.14
C CYS A 748 -41.00 21.57 -29.02
N ASP A 749 -40.08 22.35 -29.58
CA ASP A 749 -38.61 22.17 -29.50
C ASP A 749 -37.99 22.61 -28.14
N ILE A 750 -38.82 23.01 -27.16
CA ILE A 750 -38.39 23.57 -25.88
C ILE A 750 -38.66 22.58 -24.73
N ASP A 751 -37.61 22.23 -23.98
CA ASP A 751 -37.71 21.43 -22.75
C ASP A 751 -38.32 22.27 -21.60
N TRP A 752 -39.64 22.22 -21.46
CA TRP A 752 -40.36 22.91 -20.38
C TRP A 752 -40.17 22.24 -19.02
N VAL A 753 -39.72 23.00 -18.02
CA VAL A 753 -39.59 22.57 -16.61
C VAL A 753 -40.88 22.86 -15.81
N LEU A 754 -41.77 23.70 -16.35
CA LEU A 754 -43.06 24.07 -15.77
C LEU A 754 -44.13 23.03 -16.09
N THR A 755 -45.06 22.83 -15.16
CA THR A 755 -46.26 22.01 -15.42
C THR A 755 -47.27 22.78 -16.28
N ARG A 756 -48.13 22.07 -17.03
CA ARG A 756 -49.19 22.70 -17.87
C ARG A 756 -50.11 23.63 -17.06
N ASP A 757 -50.39 23.29 -15.81
CA ASP A 757 -51.21 24.13 -14.94
C ASP A 757 -50.47 25.40 -14.49
N GLU A 758 -49.16 25.32 -14.27
CA GLU A 758 -48.31 26.49 -14.03
C GLU A 758 -48.21 27.36 -15.28
N MET A 759 -48.06 26.77 -16.48
CA MET A 759 -48.04 27.55 -17.74
C MET A 759 -49.35 28.32 -17.96
N ARG A 760 -50.51 27.69 -17.72
CA ARG A 760 -51.81 28.39 -17.80
C ARG A 760 -51.91 29.52 -16.77
N LYS A 761 -51.39 29.33 -15.55
CA LYS A 761 -51.34 30.39 -14.54
C LYS A 761 -50.36 31.51 -14.90
N ALA A 762 -49.26 31.19 -15.57
CA ALA A 762 -48.28 32.17 -16.04
C ALA A 762 -48.89 33.09 -17.11
N ARG A 763 -49.71 32.55 -18.02
CA ARG A 763 -50.43 33.35 -19.01
C ARG A 763 -51.50 34.27 -18.39
N GLN A 764 -52.11 33.86 -17.27
CA GLN A 764 -53.03 34.69 -16.48
C GLN A 764 -52.33 35.85 -15.74
N ILE A 765 -51.01 36.00 -15.88
CA ILE A 765 -50.30 37.16 -15.32
C ILE A 765 -50.63 38.43 -16.10
N VAL A 766 -50.80 38.31 -17.42
CA VAL A 766 -51.18 39.42 -18.31
C VAL A 766 -52.70 39.56 -18.34
N VAL A 767 -53.17 40.78 -18.08
CA VAL A 767 -54.57 41.16 -18.29
C VAL A 767 -54.72 41.53 -19.75
N VAL A 768 -55.43 40.68 -20.51
CA VAL A 768 -55.82 40.93 -21.89
C VAL A 768 -56.86 42.03 -21.97
#